data_AF-W4GDF1-F1
#
_entry.id   AF-W4GDF1-F1
#
_cell.length_a   1.000
_cell.length_b   1.000
_cell.length_c   1.000
_cell.angle_alpha   90.00
_cell.angle_beta   90.00
_cell.angle_gamma   90.00
#
_symmetry.space_group_name_H-M   'P 1'
#
loop_
_entity.id
_entity.type
_entity.pdbx_description
1 polymer ?
#
loop_
_entity_poly.entity_id
_entity_poly.type
_entity_poly.pdbx_seq_one_letter_code
_entity_poly.pdbx_strand_id
1 'polypeptide(L)'
;MVSTIWVLRVWTAVQLLGVVAGDMCDTCNGNGVCDIVTRICQCKAGYRGNRCEFKSCPSGAAWADFAVATDTAHSPAVCSNMGICDDVTGTCICQAGFEGPACEVMSCPTCVYGRCVTMREAAATQDDYNFFTATTYSLWDADKVRGCQCDYGFEGYDCSLRKCPVGDDPLTTGQVPQVQQLSCKCTGCTGSFVLSFQGFYTVNIAPTATASTLAAAINNLVPLHGVTVTLSGAGSTVCDTDGAVSSITFTHDGGNWPALQVTSLFTGGTSDISVQSGGATGLFDGVPATVVGTTESAVCSNRGRCDSGTGLCQCSPGFSSSNGAGSAGTIPNCGFGTTTICPTAAANGLTCNNQGMCNAGTAYKCVCNNGFTGIDCALRACPTGAAWFDGATATNTAHAVATCSNKGMCNTATGICTCPSGYAGAACELLACPGAVNVCSGRGRCKTMQQLANSAASNGNLLGVTYGNTPNLVATWDYNKIQGCDCGEHYYMGPSIGQLDDFVAYDCSARSCPFGADPYETGKVDEQHTVTCTADGGSFTLTFRQFTTAAILSTATAAAVQAALEALPTVYSALVTSASSTVCSSSGAVSTVQFTSTQGPLPLLSSTVASLTLTGGGSPTVTVARTVPGTKANVECSRRGICNRDKGVCVCYDGFYSSDGNGNVGTRGDCGYLSPYYDMSKVIARPLTEI
;
A
#
# COMPACT_ATOMS: atom_id res chain seq x y z
N MET A 1 -70.79 65.30 -39.23
CA MET A 1 -71.85 64.50 -39.86
C MET A 1 -71.50 63.03 -39.69
N VAL A 2 -72.49 62.21 -39.37
CA VAL A 2 -72.44 60.95 -38.60
C VAL A 2 -72.12 59.71 -39.47
N SER A 3 -71.74 58.61 -38.81
CA SER A 3 -71.74 57.17 -39.21
C SER A 3 -70.38 56.58 -39.62
N THR A 4 -69.91 55.41 -39.14
CA THR A 4 -70.54 54.30 -38.38
C THR A 4 -69.47 53.28 -37.91
N ILE A 5 -69.79 52.59 -36.79
CA ILE A 5 -69.51 51.18 -36.42
C ILE A 5 -68.09 50.77 -35.99
N TRP A 6 -68.01 50.38 -34.71
CA TRP A 6 -66.93 49.61 -34.07
C TRP A 6 -67.17 48.10 -34.22
N VAL A 7 -66.13 47.34 -34.58
CA VAL A 7 -66.07 45.88 -34.40
C VAL A 7 -64.77 45.53 -33.69
N LEU A 8 -64.86 45.08 -32.43
CA LEU A 8 -63.76 44.42 -31.73
C LEU A 8 -63.52 43.04 -32.35
N ARG A 9 -62.27 42.73 -32.74
CA ARG A 9 -61.81 41.35 -33.00
C ARG A 9 -60.89 40.90 -31.87
N VAL A 10 -61.38 39.92 -31.12
CA VAL A 10 -60.61 39.10 -30.18
C VAL A 10 -59.61 38.27 -30.99
N TRP A 11 -58.31 38.41 -30.69
CA TRP A 11 -57.28 37.48 -31.15
C TRP A 11 -57.05 36.44 -30.05
N THR A 12 -57.45 35.20 -30.30
CA THR A 12 -57.10 34.03 -29.50
C THR A 12 -55.62 33.71 -29.69
N ALA A 13 -54.81 33.87 -28.64
CA ALA A 13 -53.45 33.36 -28.60
C ALA A 13 -53.50 31.84 -28.36
N VAL A 14 -53.29 31.05 -29.42
CA VAL A 14 -52.96 29.63 -29.30
C VAL A 14 -51.48 29.55 -28.96
N GLN A 15 -51.14 29.18 -27.73
CA GLN A 15 -49.77 28.78 -27.36
C GLN A 15 -49.45 27.47 -28.08
N LEU A 16 -48.65 27.55 -29.15
CA LEU A 16 -47.93 26.40 -29.67
C LEU A 16 -46.84 26.03 -28.66
N LEU A 17 -47.05 24.93 -27.93
CA LEU A 17 -46.01 24.22 -27.21
C LEU A 17 -44.96 23.76 -28.23
N GLY A 18 -43.81 24.42 -28.27
CA GLY A 18 -42.66 23.99 -29.05
C GLY A 18 -42.10 22.69 -28.49
N VAL A 19 -42.12 21.63 -29.29
CA VAL A 19 -41.45 20.36 -29.00
C VAL A 19 -39.94 20.59 -29.11
N VAL A 20 -39.20 20.42 -28.01
CA VAL A 20 -37.74 20.51 -27.99
C VAL A 20 -37.18 19.24 -28.63
N ALA A 21 -36.44 19.36 -29.73
CA ALA A 21 -35.71 18.24 -30.31
C ALA A 21 -34.43 18.02 -29.49
N GLY A 22 -34.29 16.88 -28.81
CA GLY A 22 -33.08 16.54 -28.09
C GLY A 22 -32.53 15.20 -28.58
N ASP A 23 -31.30 15.21 -29.08
CA ASP A 23 -30.57 13.99 -29.41
C ASP A 23 -30.16 13.29 -28.11
N MET A 24 -30.61 12.05 -27.93
CA MET A 24 -30.62 11.35 -26.63
C MET A 24 -29.21 10.97 -26.13
N CYS A 25 -28.29 10.71 -27.06
CA CYS A 25 -26.86 10.59 -26.80
C CYS A 25 -26.12 11.95 -26.92
N ASP A 26 -26.79 12.97 -27.45
CA ASP A 26 -26.14 14.08 -28.15
C ASP A 26 -25.08 13.56 -29.16
N THR A 27 -24.10 14.39 -29.49
CA THR A 27 -22.84 14.05 -30.15
C THR A 27 -21.83 13.33 -29.23
N CYS A 28 -22.28 12.75 -28.10
CA CYS A 28 -21.39 12.21 -27.05
C CYS A 28 -20.32 13.24 -26.62
N ASN A 29 -20.74 14.50 -26.46
CA ASN A 29 -19.87 15.66 -26.21
C ASN A 29 -18.69 15.80 -27.21
N GLY A 30 -18.81 15.26 -28.42
CA GLY A 30 -17.73 15.19 -29.42
C GLY A 30 -16.60 14.19 -29.09
N ASN A 31 -16.72 13.50 -27.95
CA ASN A 31 -15.69 12.63 -27.38
C ASN A 31 -16.02 11.14 -27.53
N GLY A 32 -16.99 10.80 -28.36
CA GLY A 32 -17.39 9.42 -28.60
C GLY A 32 -18.28 9.26 -29.83
N VAL A 33 -18.76 8.03 -30.02
CA VAL A 33 -19.74 7.69 -31.05
C VAL A 33 -20.96 7.08 -30.36
N CYS A 34 -22.16 7.58 -30.68
CA CYS A 34 -23.41 7.01 -30.16
C CYS A 34 -23.79 5.76 -30.95
N ASP A 35 -24.00 4.66 -30.25
CA ASP A 35 -24.71 3.51 -30.80
C ASP A 35 -26.19 3.85 -30.96
N ILE A 36 -26.70 3.86 -32.19
CA ILE A 36 -28.07 4.30 -32.49
C ILE A 36 -29.15 3.31 -32.02
N VAL A 37 -28.79 2.06 -31.73
CA VAL A 37 -29.70 1.02 -31.27
C VAL A 37 -29.80 1.06 -29.75
N THR A 38 -28.65 1.03 -29.06
CA THR A 38 -28.60 0.99 -27.59
C THR A 38 -28.65 2.37 -26.95
N ARG A 39 -28.40 3.43 -27.73
CA ARG A 39 -28.28 4.82 -27.28
C ARG A 39 -27.20 5.00 -26.20
N ILE A 40 -26.10 4.26 -26.36
CA ILE A 40 -24.94 4.29 -25.47
C ILE A 40 -23.78 4.94 -26.22
N CYS A 41 -23.09 5.88 -25.58
CA CYS A 41 -21.88 6.47 -26.12
C CYS A 41 -20.67 5.56 -25.91
N GLN A 42 -19.97 5.25 -27.00
CA GLN A 42 -18.66 4.62 -26.98
C GLN A 42 -17.60 5.72 -26.94
N CYS A 43 -17.01 5.94 -25.76
CA CYS A 43 -16.07 7.03 -25.56
C CYS A 43 -14.71 6.75 -26.21
N LYS A 44 -14.11 7.80 -26.76
CA LYS A 44 -12.71 7.82 -27.19
C LYS A 44 -11.82 7.59 -25.97
N ALA A 45 -10.62 7.07 -26.20
CA ALA A 45 -9.62 6.88 -25.15
C ALA A 45 -9.38 8.19 -24.37
N GLY A 46 -9.31 8.08 -23.05
CA GLY A 46 -9.17 9.23 -22.15
C GLY A 46 -10.47 9.94 -21.78
N TYR A 47 -11.62 9.44 -22.22
CA TYR A 47 -12.94 9.93 -21.79
C TYR A 47 -13.81 8.82 -21.22
N ARG A 48 -14.72 9.20 -20.32
CA ARG A 48 -15.70 8.33 -19.65
C ARG A 48 -16.98 9.10 -19.34
N GLY A 49 -17.93 8.42 -18.72
CA GLY A 49 -19.28 8.94 -18.46
C GLY A 49 -20.27 8.43 -19.49
N ASN A 50 -21.56 8.64 -19.24
CA ASN A 50 -22.63 8.09 -20.07
C ASN A 50 -22.74 8.80 -21.43
N ARG A 51 -22.24 10.03 -21.55
CA ARG A 51 -22.13 10.83 -22.77
C ARG A 51 -20.69 11.27 -23.07
N CYS A 52 -19.69 10.62 -22.50
CA CYS A 52 -18.27 10.97 -22.65
C CYS A 52 -17.93 12.40 -22.20
N GLU A 53 -18.63 12.87 -21.17
CA GLU A 53 -18.52 14.22 -20.61
C GLU A 53 -17.34 14.40 -19.63
N PHE A 54 -16.72 13.31 -19.18
CA PHE A 54 -15.63 13.35 -18.21
C PHE A 54 -14.32 12.83 -18.79
N LYS A 55 -13.20 13.38 -18.32
CA LYS A 55 -11.88 12.84 -18.59
C LYS A 55 -11.58 11.62 -17.72
N SER A 56 -10.95 10.61 -18.27
CA SER A 56 -10.54 9.43 -17.51
C SER A 56 -9.24 9.69 -16.76
N CYS A 57 -9.25 9.48 -15.45
CA CYS A 57 -8.03 9.47 -14.65
C CYS A 57 -7.27 8.15 -14.81
N PRO A 58 -5.94 8.17 -14.62
CA PRO A 58 -5.13 6.96 -14.66
C PRO A 58 -5.43 6.05 -13.46
N SER A 59 -5.15 4.77 -13.64
CA SER A 59 -5.27 3.75 -12.62
C SER A 59 -3.90 3.12 -12.34
N GLY A 60 -3.68 2.74 -11.09
CA GLY A 60 -2.51 2.00 -10.66
C GLY A 60 -2.91 0.96 -9.61
N ALA A 61 -1.97 0.11 -9.18
CA ALA A 61 -2.22 -0.83 -8.08
C ALA A 61 -2.74 -0.07 -6.86
N ALA A 62 -3.86 -0.51 -6.28
CA ALA A 62 -4.46 0.14 -5.14
C ALA A 62 -3.54 0.07 -3.91
N TRP A 63 -3.45 1.15 -3.14
CA TRP A 63 -2.80 1.10 -1.83
C TRP A 63 -3.64 0.27 -0.87
N ALA A 64 -4.94 0.57 -0.79
CA ALA A 64 -5.90 -0.24 -0.06
C ALA A 64 -7.07 -0.66 -0.96
N ASP A 65 -7.46 -1.93 -0.89
CA ASP A 65 -8.63 -2.48 -1.57
C ASP A 65 -9.22 -3.68 -0.82
N PHE A 66 -10.36 -4.16 -1.32
CA PHE A 66 -10.94 -5.42 -0.90
C PHE A 66 -10.24 -6.55 -1.64
N ALA A 67 -9.76 -7.55 -0.91
CA ALA A 67 -9.14 -8.73 -1.52
C ALA A 67 -10.12 -9.44 -2.46
N VAL A 68 -9.65 -9.83 -3.64
CA VAL A 68 -10.45 -10.52 -4.67
C VAL A 68 -10.33 -12.05 -4.57
N ALA A 69 -9.28 -12.53 -3.92
CA ALA A 69 -9.04 -13.92 -3.56
C ALA A 69 -8.14 -13.98 -2.32
N THR A 70 -7.96 -15.17 -1.73
CA THR A 70 -7.04 -15.36 -0.61
C THR A 70 -5.63 -14.86 -0.96
N ASP A 71 -5.10 -13.97 -0.13
CA ASP A 71 -3.79 -13.31 -0.29
C ASP A 71 -3.60 -12.61 -1.65
N THR A 72 -4.71 -12.21 -2.30
CA THR A 72 -4.72 -11.48 -3.58
C THR A 72 -5.47 -10.16 -3.43
N ALA A 73 -4.72 -9.07 -3.40
CA ALA A 73 -5.18 -7.69 -3.26
C ALA A 73 -4.45 -6.76 -4.25
N HIS A 74 -4.56 -5.45 -4.07
CA HIS A 74 -3.94 -4.40 -4.90
C HIS A 74 -4.41 -4.39 -6.36
N SER A 75 -5.69 -4.69 -6.57
CA SER A 75 -6.32 -4.57 -7.89
C SER A 75 -6.13 -3.15 -8.45
N PRO A 76 -5.92 -2.96 -9.77
CA PRO A 76 -5.81 -1.64 -10.34
C PRO A 76 -7.05 -0.79 -10.06
N ALA A 77 -6.85 0.40 -9.49
CA ALA A 77 -7.91 1.33 -9.14
C ALA A 77 -7.57 2.74 -9.65
N VAL A 78 -8.62 3.51 -9.99
CA VAL A 78 -8.47 4.92 -10.36
C VAL A 78 -7.81 5.67 -9.20
N CYS A 79 -6.76 6.43 -9.50
CA CYS A 79 -5.97 7.12 -8.50
C CYS A 79 -5.45 6.19 -7.37
N SER A 80 -5.21 4.90 -7.67
CA SER A 80 -4.66 3.90 -6.75
C SER A 80 -5.38 3.81 -5.40
N ASN A 81 -6.67 4.16 -5.34
CA ASN A 81 -7.41 4.33 -4.08
C ASN A 81 -6.66 5.21 -3.06
N MET A 82 -5.99 6.26 -3.54
CA MET A 82 -5.21 7.20 -2.73
C MET A 82 -5.29 8.63 -3.28
N GLY A 83 -6.44 8.95 -3.87
CA GLY A 83 -6.74 10.27 -4.41
C GLY A 83 -8.12 10.33 -5.04
N ILE A 84 -8.55 11.55 -5.39
CA ILE A 84 -9.81 11.82 -6.08
C ILE A 84 -9.52 12.15 -7.54
N CYS A 85 -10.30 11.57 -8.46
CA CYS A 85 -10.22 11.93 -9.86
C CYS A 85 -10.87 13.31 -10.11
N ASP A 86 -10.13 14.23 -10.71
CA ASP A 86 -10.70 15.45 -11.27
C ASP A 86 -11.26 15.14 -12.67
N ASP A 87 -12.58 15.17 -12.78
CA ASP A 87 -13.31 14.80 -13.98
C ASP A 87 -13.17 15.78 -15.15
N VAL A 88 -12.70 17.00 -14.88
CA VAL A 88 -12.48 18.04 -15.88
C VAL A 88 -11.10 17.87 -16.51
N THR A 89 -10.07 17.67 -15.68
CA THR A 89 -8.67 17.59 -16.15
C THR A 89 -8.24 16.17 -16.51
N GLY A 90 -8.85 15.15 -15.89
CA GLY A 90 -8.42 13.75 -15.99
C GLY A 90 -7.19 13.44 -15.15
N THR A 91 -6.91 14.26 -14.12
CA THR A 91 -5.76 14.08 -13.24
C THR A 91 -6.20 13.68 -11.84
N CYS A 92 -5.40 12.86 -11.17
CA CYS A 92 -5.64 12.50 -9.78
C CYS A 92 -5.16 13.60 -8.82
N ILE A 93 -6.01 13.98 -7.88
CA ILE A 93 -5.68 14.81 -6.73
C ILE A 93 -5.29 13.88 -5.59
N CYS A 94 -4.00 13.74 -5.35
CA CYS A 94 -3.47 12.75 -4.41
C CYS A 94 -3.63 13.16 -2.95
N GLN A 95 -3.79 12.15 -2.09
CA GLN A 95 -3.64 12.33 -0.65
C GLN A 95 -2.22 12.84 -0.33
N ALA A 96 -2.10 13.70 0.68
CA ALA A 96 -0.81 14.15 1.19
C ALA A 96 0.10 12.95 1.54
N GLY A 97 1.34 13.01 1.07
CA GLY A 97 2.31 11.91 1.20
C GLY A 97 2.29 10.91 0.04
N PHE A 98 1.47 11.13 -0.99
CA PHE A 98 1.42 10.34 -2.21
C PHE A 98 1.49 11.21 -3.45
N GLU A 99 2.08 10.66 -4.50
CA GLU A 99 2.31 11.34 -5.77
C GLU A 99 2.28 10.33 -6.94
N GLY A 100 2.60 10.82 -8.14
CA GLY A 100 2.48 10.07 -9.38
C GLY A 100 1.15 10.36 -10.09
N PRO A 101 1.06 10.06 -11.40
CA PRO A 101 -0.14 10.33 -12.19
C PRO A 101 -1.42 9.74 -11.59
N ALA A 102 -1.33 8.57 -10.96
CA ALA A 102 -2.41 7.85 -10.32
C ALA A 102 -2.26 7.79 -8.79
N CYS A 103 -1.45 8.64 -8.15
CA CYS A 103 -1.19 8.58 -6.71
C CYS A 103 -0.61 7.22 -6.27
N GLU A 104 0.08 6.55 -7.18
CA GLU A 104 0.50 5.17 -7.05
C GLU A 104 1.83 5.01 -6.30
N VAL A 105 2.56 6.10 -6.06
CA VAL A 105 3.84 6.09 -5.35
C VAL A 105 3.74 6.91 -4.07
N MET A 106 4.40 6.47 -3.01
CA MET A 106 4.55 7.31 -1.83
C MET A 106 5.52 8.43 -2.16
N SER A 107 5.22 9.63 -1.71
CA SER A 107 6.16 10.74 -1.80
C SER A 107 7.41 10.40 -1.01
N CYS A 108 8.54 10.74 -1.60
CA CYS A 108 9.83 10.65 -0.94
C CYS A 108 9.81 11.50 0.34
N PRO A 109 10.48 11.07 1.42
CA PRO A 109 10.94 12.03 2.41
C PRO A 109 11.78 13.11 1.72
N THR A 110 12.00 14.25 2.36
CA THR A 110 12.76 15.36 1.77
C THR A 110 14.18 14.97 1.36
N CYS A 111 14.75 13.90 1.96
CA CYS A 111 16.10 13.40 1.72
C CYS A 111 17.13 14.54 1.75
N VAL A 112 17.23 15.25 2.88
CA VAL A 112 17.95 16.53 3.00
C VAL A 112 19.39 16.43 2.50
N TYR A 113 20.08 15.34 2.88
CA TYR A 113 21.43 15.00 2.44
C TYR A 113 21.44 13.57 1.89
N GLY A 114 20.83 13.41 0.73
CA GLY A 114 20.75 12.14 0.04
C GLY A 114 19.89 12.24 -1.20
N ARG A 115 19.50 11.08 -1.73
CA ARG A 115 18.56 10.98 -2.85
C ARG A 115 17.44 10.02 -2.54
N CYS A 116 16.29 10.27 -3.15
CA CYS A 116 15.18 9.34 -3.08
C CYS A 116 15.42 8.16 -4.02
N VAL A 117 15.10 6.95 -3.53
CA VAL A 117 15.17 5.71 -4.29
C VAL A 117 13.96 4.81 -3.97
N THR A 118 13.58 3.95 -4.92
CA THR A 118 12.57 2.90 -4.68
C THR A 118 13.18 1.70 -3.96
N MET A 119 12.34 0.80 -3.43
CA MET A 119 12.80 -0.49 -2.88
C MET A 119 13.56 -1.32 -3.93
N ARG A 120 13.12 -1.28 -5.20
CA ARG A 120 13.81 -1.96 -6.30
C ARG A 120 15.22 -1.42 -6.52
N GLU A 121 15.38 -0.10 -6.55
CA GLU A 121 16.66 0.55 -6.73
C GLU A 121 17.59 0.32 -5.53
N ALA A 122 17.03 0.38 -4.31
CA ALA A 122 17.75 0.08 -3.07
C ALA A 122 18.25 -1.37 -3.05
N ALA A 123 17.42 -2.34 -3.45
CA ALA A 123 17.82 -3.74 -3.52
C ALA A 123 18.92 -4.00 -4.56
N ALA A 124 18.90 -3.30 -5.70
CA ALA A 124 19.90 -3.47 -6.74
C ALA A 124 21.24 -2.76 -6.43
N THR A 125 21.27 -1.88 -5.42
CA THR A 125 22.43 -1.09 -5.05
C THR A 125 23.14 -1.72 -3.86
N GLN A 126 24.46 -1.86 -3.93
CA GLN A 126 25.30 -2.14 -2.78
C GLN A 126 26.33 -1.03 -2.66
N ASP A 127 26.19 -0.20 -1.62
CA ASP A 127 27.13 0.86 -1.30
C ASP A 127 27.87 0.60 0.02
N ASP A 128 27.56 -0.48 0.74
CA ASP A 128 28.11 -0.86 2.05
C ASP A 128 27.95 0.21 3.14
N TYR A 129 27.03 1.17 2.94
CA TYR A 129 26.72 2.25 3.88
C TYR A 129 25.22 2.33 4.19
N ASN A 130 24.39 2.47 3.16
CA ASN A 130 22.93 2.39 3.23
C ASN A 130 22.46 0.96 2.92
N PHE A 131 23.08 0.32 1.93
CA PHE A 131 22.67 -0.98 1.38
C PHE A 131 23.88 -1.92 1.30
N PHE A 132 23.80 -3.04 2.02
CA PHE A 132 24.94 -3.96 2.25
C PHE A 132 24.88 -5.22 1.39
N THR A 133 23.78 -5.43 0.66
CA THR A 133 23.56 -6.63 -0.16
C THR A 133 22.90 -6.22 -1.47
N ALA A 134 23.53 -6.54 -2.60
CA ALA A 134 22.87 -6.45 -3.90
C ALA A 134 21.97 -7.68 -4.14
N THR A 135 20.68 -7.45 -4.38
CA THR A 135 19.68 -8.49 -4.64
C THR A 135 18.53 -7.94 -5.51
N THR A 136 17.45 -8.69 -5.63
CA THR A 136 16.26 -8.31 -6.40
C THR A 136 15.06 -8.12 -5.50
N TYR A 137 14.31 -7.04 -5.70
CA TYR A 137 13.02 -6.81 -5.06
C TYR A 137 11.95 -6.51 -6.12
N SER A 138 10.92 -7.35 -6.18
CA SER A 138 9.92 -7.36 -7.26
C SER A 138 8.48 -7.54 -6.77
N LEU A 139 8.23 -7.36 -5.47
CA LEU A 139 6.88 -7.35 -4.91
C LEU A 139 6.08 -6.13 -5.39
N TRP A 140 4.77 -6.09 -5.08
CA TRP A 140 3.83 -5.08 -5.59
C TRP A 140 4.25 -3.64 -5.25
N ASP A 141 4.97 -3.47 -4.14
CA ASP A 141 5.45 -2.22 -3.58
C ASP A 141 6.83 -1.79 -4.09
N ALA A 142 7.51 -2.63 -4.90
CA ALA A 142 8.91 -2.44 -5.29
C ALA A 142 9.23 -1.05 -5.87
N ASP A 143 8.30 -0.48 -6.64
CA ASP A 143 8.42 0.85 -7.24
C ASP A 143 7.48 1.88 -6.61
N LYS A 144 6.58 1.45 -5.71
CA LYS A 144 5.60 2.29 -5.02
C LYS A 144 6.15 2.85 -3.72
N VAL A 145 6.92 2.03 -2.99
CA VAL A 145 7.56 2.40 -1.75
C VAL A 145 8.93 3.03 -2.02
N ARG A 146 9.18 4.18 -1.37
CA ARG A 146 10.35 5.02 -1.56
C ARG A 146 10.88 5.51 -0.22
N GLY A 147 12.20 5.68 -0.17
CA GLY A 147 12.91 6.27 0.96
C GLY A 147 14.21 6.89 0.51
N CYS A 148 15.05 7.25 1.48
CA CYS A 148 16.29 7.96 1.20
C CYS A 148 17.50 7.03 1.24
N GLN A 149 18.35 7.16 0.23
CA GLN A 149 19.74 6.75 0.28
C GLN A 149 20.54 7.96 0.76
N CYS A 150 21.03 7.91 2.00
CA CYS A 150 21.73 9.04 2.62
C CYS A 150 23.17 9.18 2.13
N ASP A 151 23.60 10.43 2.02
CA ASP A 151 25.00 10.76 1.77
C ASP A 151 25.87 10.33 2.96
N TYR A 152 27.15 10.07 2.69
CA TYR A 152 28.10 9.69 3.73
C TYR A 152 28.15 10.75 4.85
N GLY A 153 28.00 10.28 6.08
CA GLY A 153 27.94 11.12 7.29
C GLY A 153 26.52 11.51 7.72
N PHE A 154 25.49 11.06 7.00
CA PHE A 154 24.09 11.33 7.32
C PHE A 154 23.27 10.05 7.50
N GLU A 155 22.20 10.16 8.29
CA GLU A 155 21.26 9.08 8.60
C GLU A 155 19.87 9.62 8.98
N GLY A 156 19.01 8.71 9.43
CA GLY A 156 17.61 9.00 9.69
C GLY A 156 16.76 8.81 8.44
N TYR A 157 15.44 8.72 8.63
CA TYR A 157 14.52 8.36 7.56
C TYR A 157 14.51 9.36 6.38
N ASP A 158 14.88 10.62 6.62
CA ASP A 158 14.96 11.71 5.66
C ASP A 158 16.38 12.27 5.50
N CYS A 159 17.40 11.56 6.00
CA CYS A 159 18.80 11.96 5.98
C CYS A 159 19.09 13.31 6.65
N SER A 160 18.23 13.79 7.55
CA SER A 160 18.44 15.07 8.24
C SER A 160 19.39 14.95 9.44
N LEU A 161 19.72 13.73 9.89
CA LEU A 161 20.56 13.49 11.05
C LEU A 161 22.00 13.22 10.61
N ARG A 162 22.96 13.62 11.44
CA ARG A 162 24.38 13.31 11.28
C ARG A 162 24.71 12.00 11.96
N LYS A 163 25.51 11.15 11.31
CA LYS A 163 26.17 10.02 11.97
C LYS A 163 27.31 10.53 12.84
N CYS A 164 27.40 10.00 14.05
CA CYS A 164 28.57 10.23 14.89
C CYS A 164 29.69 9.23 14.60
N PRO A 165 30.96 9.60 14.85
CA PRO A 165 32.08 8.69 14.78
C PRO A 165 31.86 7.42 15.60
N VAL A 166 32.33 6.31 15.07
CA VAL A 166 32.37 5.03 15.77
C VAL A 166 33.81 4.71 16.18
N GLY A 167 33.97 3.80 17.13
CA GLY A 167 35.28 3.33 17.54
C GLY A 167 35.23 2.22 18.57
N ASP A 168 36.43 1.74 18.89
CA ASP A 168 36.67 0.74 19.93
C ASP A 168 36.42 1.34 21.31
N ASP A 169 35.91 0.53 22.23
CA ASP A 169 35.71 0.96 23.61
C ASP A 169 37.06 0.86 24.36
N PRO A 170 37.63 1.95 24.91
CA PRO A 170 38.96 1.90 25.53
C PRO A 170 39.04 1.04 26.80
N LEU A 171 37.93 0.53 27.33
CA LEU A 171 37.93 -0.35 28.51
C LEU A 171 37.69 -1.83 28.19
N THR A 172 37.48 -2.18 26.92
CA THR A 172 37.50 -3.57 26.46
C THR A 172 38.94 -3.95 26.10
N THR A 173 39.30 -5.22 26.30
CA THR A 173 40.69 -5.70 26.16
C THR A 173 40.73 -7.09 25.52
N GLY A 174 41.88 -7.48 24.98
CA GLY A 174 42.07 -8.80 24.37
C GLY A 174 41.44 -8.94 22.98
N GLN A 175 41.09 -7.82 22.35
CA GLN A 175 40.49 -7.78 21.03
C GLN A 175 41.54 -7.80 19.93
N VAL A 176 41.12 -8.23 18.75
CA VAL A 176 41.97 -8.30 17.56
C VAL A 176 41.36 -7.48 16.43
N PRO A 177 42.19 -6.76 15.65
CA PRO A 177 41.71 -6.03 14.49
C PRO A 177 41.25 -6.99 13.39
N GLN A 178 40.33 -6.54 12.56
CA GLN A 178 39.93 -7.28 11.38
C GLN A 178 41.09 -7.37 10.37
N VAL A 179 41.23 -8.53 9.73
CA VAL A 179 42.13 -8.73 8.60
C VAL A 179 41.33 -9.23 7.41
N GLN A 180 41.34 -8.50 6.31
CA GLN A 180 40.83 -8.96 5.01
C GLN A 180 42.01 -9.34 4.10
N GLN A 181 41.78 -10.18 3.10
CA GLN A 181 42.83 -10.64 2.20
C GLN A 181 42.45 -10.36 0.74
N LEU A 182 43.30 -9.64 0.01
CA LEU A 182 43.19 -9.46 -1.44
C LEU A 182 44.05 -10.53 -2.12
N SER A 183 43.41 -11.52 -2.74
CA SER A 183 44.08 -12.51 -3.57
C SER A 183 44.15 -11.99 -5.01
N CYS A 184 45.34 -11.93 -5.59
CA CYS A 184 45.51 -11.46 -6.96
C CYS A 184 46.52 -12.28 -7.76
N LYS A 185 46.09 -12.75 -8.93
CA LYS A 185 46.91 -13.38 -9.96
C LYS A 185 46.88 -12.56 -11.24
N CYS A 186 48.06 -12.35 -11.83
CA CYS A 186 48.22 -11.66 -13.10
C CYS A 186 49.35 -12.30 -13.92
N THR A 187 49.01 -13.16 -14.88
CA THR A 187 49.97 -13.79 -15.78
C THR A 187 49.91 -13.12 -17.15
N GLY A 188 50.81 -12.16 -17.40
CA GLY A 188 50.85 -11.40 -18.65
C GLY A 188 49.67 -10.43 -18.82
N CYS A 189 49.01 -10.07 -17.72
CA CYS A 189 47.93 -9.09 -17.71
C CYS A 189 48.47 -7.66 -17.53
N THR A 190 47.73 -6.66 -18.00
CA THR A 190 48.04 -5.23 -17.85
C THR A 190 46.78 -4.47 -17.44
N GLY A 191 46.89 -3.21 -17.05
CA GLY A 191 45.75 -2.39 -16.61
C GLY A 191 45.81 -2.09 -15.12
N SER A 192 44.65 -1.99 -14.47
CA SER A 192 44.54 -1.64 -13.07
C SER A 192 43.30 -2.26 -12.43
N PHE A 193 43.21 -2.18 -11.11
CA PHE A 193 41.99 -2.45 -10.36
C PHE A 193 41.71 -1.29 -9.40
N VAL A 194 40.49 -1.24 -8.88
CA VAL A 194 40.07 -0.28 -7.88
C VAL A 194 39.41 -1.04 -6.74
N LEU A 195 39.70 -0.61 -5.51
CA LEU A 195 38.97 -1.05 -4.33
C LEU A 195 37.93 0.00 -3.95
N SER A 196 36.76 -0.44 -3.47
CA SER A 196 35.75 0.48 -2.94
C SER A 196 35.20 0.05 -1.59
N PHE A 197 34.81 1.04 -0.80
CA PHE A 197 34.22 0.89 0.52
C PHE A 197 33.29 2.07 0.81
N GLN A 198 32.05 1.80 1.23
CA GLN A 198 31.07 2.84 1.59
C GLN A 198 30.84 3.90 0.49
N GLY A 199 30.89 3.48 -0.78
CA GLY A 199 30.75 4.35 -1.96
C GLY A 199 32.00 5.15 -2.33
N PHE A 200 33.12 5.01 -1.60
CA PHE A 200 34.39 5.63 -1.93
C PHE A 200 35.29 4.67 -2.68
N TYR A 201 36.07 5.20 -3.63
CA TYR A 201 36.94 4.44 -4.51
C TYR A 201 38.39 4.84 -4.30
N THR A 202 39.29 3.86 -4.33
CA THR A 202 40.72 4.14 -4.38
C THR A 202 41.09 4.76 -5.73
N VAL A 203 42.29 5.32 -5.83
CA VAL A 203 42.92 5.53 -7.13
C VAL A 203 43.11 4.20 -7.87
N ASN A 204 43.33 4.23 -9.18
CA ASN A 204 43.69 3.05 -9.96
C ASN A 204 44.99 2.43 -9.42
N ILE A 205 44.95 1.15 -9.06
CA ILE A 205 46.07 0.39 -8.50
C ILE A 205 46.58 -0.59 -9.57
N ALA A 206 47.88 -0.55 -9.86
CA ALA A 206 48.50 -1.45 -10.82
C ALA A 206 48.69 -2.86 -10.20
N PRO A 207 48.69 -3.95 -11.02
CA PRO A 207 49.03 -5.29 -10.53
C PRO A 207 50.42 -5.34 -9.85
N THR A 208 51.33 -4.49 -10.32
CA THR A 208 52.70 -4.35 -9.82
C THR A 208 52.85 -3.42 -8.62
N ALA A 209 51.74 -2.92 -8.05
CA ALA A 209 51.79 -2.04 -6.88
C ALA A 209 52.45 -2.73 -5.69
N THR A 210 53.16 -1.97 -4.86
CA THR A 210 53.75 -2.47 -3.60
C THR A 210 52.71 -2.48 -2.47
N ALA A 211 53.02 -3.18 -1.38
CA ALA A 211 52.24 -3.12 -0.14
C ALA A 211 51.98 -1.68 0.33
N SER A 212 53.01 -0.82 0.30
CA SER A 212 52.89 0.58 0.70
C SER A 212 51.98 1.39 -0.23
N THR A 213 52.02 1.11 -1.53
CA THR A 213 51.14 1.77 -2.51
C THR A 213 49.69 1.36 -2.30
N LEU A 214 49.43 0.07 -2.06
CA LEU A 214 48.10 -0.43 -1.74
C LEU A 214 47.57 0.16 -0.42
N ALA A 215 48.39 0.15 0.65
CA ALA A 215 48.03 0.74 1.93
C ALA A 215 47.71 2.24 1.81
N ALA A 216 48.54 3.00 1.08
CA ALA A 216 48.32 4.43 0.86
C ALA A 216 47.02 4.70 0.07
N ALA A 217 46.72 3.87 -0.93
CA ALA A 217 45.48 3.99 -1.70
C ALA A 217 44.23 3.76 -0.83
N ILE A 218 44.26 2.75 0.05
CA ILE A 218 43.14 2.43 0.96
C ILE A 218 43.02 3.50 2.06
N ASN A 219 44.13 3.98 2.62
CA ASN A 219 44.13 5.02 3.66
C ASN A 219 43.64 6.40 3.19
N ASN A 220 43.51 6.60 1.88
CA ASN A 220 42.90 7.82 1.32
C ASN A 220 41.37 7.71 1.19
N LEU A 221 40.78 6.55 1.48
CA LEU A 221 39.32 6.41 1.53
C LEU A 221 38.81 7.12 2.78
N VAL A 222 37.95 8.13 2.58
CA VAL A 222 37.36 8.95 3.65
C VAL A 222 36.80 8.14 4.83
N PRO A 223 36.14 6.98 4.64
CA PRO A 223 35.58 6.22 5.76
C PRO A 223 36.57 5.48 6.63
N LEU A 224 37.83 5.35 6.22
CA LEU A 224 38.85 4.59 6.93
C LEU A 224 39.89 5.53 7.55
N HIS A 225 40.30 5.23 8.78
CA HIS A 225 41.26 6.02 9.52
C HIS A 225 42.66 5.39 9.51
N GLY A 226 42.78 4.08 9.28
CA GLY A 226 44.10 3.47 9.12
C GLY A 226 44.13 1.97 8.89
N VAL A 227 44.79 1.56 7.81
CA VAL A 227 45.12 0.18 7.47
C VAL A 227 46.62 -0.03 7.29
N THR A 228 47.06 -1.26 7.55
CA THR A 228 48.39 -1.75 7.13
C THR A 228 48.25 -2.92 6.16
N VAL A 229 49.23 -3.09 5.29
CA VAL A 229 49.24 -4.15 4.27
C VAL A 229 50.53 -4.94 4.34
N THR A 230 50.42 -6.27 4.35
CA THR A 230 51.53 -7.20 4.20
C THR A 230 51.30 -8.13 3.01
N LEU A 231 52.35 -8.44 2.24
CA LEU A 231 52.29 -9.39 1.12
C LEU A 231 52.76 -10.76 1.58
N SER A 232 52.12 -11.81 1.06
CA SER A 232 52.59 -13.19 1.20
C SER A 232 53.76 -13.50 0.25
N GLY A 233 54.50 -14.55 0.59
CA GLY A 233 55.57 -15.09 -0.28
C GLY A 233 56.82 -14.21 -0.36
N ALA A 234 57.63 -14.45 -1.42
CA ALA A 234 58.80 -13.64 -1.79
C ALA A 234 58.43 -12.50 -2.76
N GLY A 235 57.14 -12.33 -3.07
CA GLY A 235 56.63 -11.31 -3.99
C GLY A 235 56.82 -9.89 -3.45
N SER A 236 57.08 -8.95 -4.35
CA SER A 236 57.20 -7.52 -4.03
C SER A 236 55.98 -6.70 -4.47
N THR A 237 54.99 -7.37 -5.08
CA THR A 237 53.84 -6.77 -5.76
C THR A 237 52.52 -7.39 -5.32
N VAL A 238 51.42 -6.64 -5.47
CA VAL A 238 50.07 -7.06 -5.08
C VAL A 238 49.57 -8.26 -5.87
N CYS A 239 49.95 -8.37 -7.15
CA CYS A 239 49.64 -9.51 -8.01
C CYS A 239 50.93 -10.19 -8.48
N ASP A 240 50.93 -11.52 -8.56
CA ASP A 240 52.00 -12.34 -9.15
C ASP A 240 51.43 -13.29 -10.23
N THR A 241 52.31 -13.85 -11.04
CA THR A 241 52.07 -14.83 -12.08
C THR A 241 51.54 -16.17 -11.56
N ASP A 242 51.98 -16.64 -10.38
CA ASP A 242 51.43 -17.79 -9.67
C ASP A 242 50.28 -17.41 -8.71
N GLY A 243 50.28 -16.15 -8.26
CA GLY A 243 49.23 -15.52 -7.46
C GLY A 243 49.77 -15.11 -6.09
N ALA A 244 49.39 -13.93 -5.62
CA ALA A 244 49.83 -13.38 -4.33
C ALA A 244 48.64 -13.00 -3.46
N VAL A 245 48.86 -12.92 -2.14
CA VAL A 245 47.86 -12.45 -1.18
C VAL A 245 48.37 -11.22 -0.45
N SER A 246 47.59 -10.13 -0.48
CA SER A 246 47.79 -8.96 0.37
C SER A 246 46.89 -9.06 1.60
N SER A 247 47.46 -9.19 2.79
CA SER A 247 46.72 -9.13 4.05
C SER A 247 46.56 -7.67 4.49
N ILE A 248 45.32 -7.21 4.57
CA ILE A 248 44.92 -5.84 4.89
C ILE A 248 44.37 -5.83 6.31
N THR A 249 45.12 -5.23 7.24
CA THR A 249 44.74 -5.15 8.66
C THR A 249 44.15 -3.77 8.96
N PHE A 250 42.93 -3.73 9.50
CA PHE A 250 42.25 -2.50 9.91
C PHE A 250 42.74 -2.08 11.30
N THR A 251 43.71 -1.18 11.33
CA THR A 251 44.48 -0.84 12.53
C THR A 251 43.85 0.25 13.40
N HIS A 252 43.01 1.11 12.83
CA HIS A 252 42.39 2.24 13.55
C HIS A 252 40.86 2.27 13.43
N ASP A 253 40.28 1.27 12.76
CA ASP A 253 38.84 1.15 12.49
C ASP A 253 38.34 -0.16 13.11
N GLY A 254 37.75 -0.06 14.30
CA GLY A 254 37.22 -1.22 15.01
C GLY A 254 35.97 -1.80 14.35
N GLY A 255 35.72 -3.09 14.58
CA GLY A 255 34.54 -3.80 14.10
C GLY A 255 34.82 -4.96 13.13
N ASN A 256 33.72 -5.55 12.65
CA ASN A 256 33.70 -6.52 11.58
C ASN A 256 33.05 -5.90 10.33
N TRP A 257 33.88 -5.31 9.47
CA TRP A 257 33.44 -4.61 8.27
C TRP A 257 33.15 -5.57 7.11
N PRO A 258 32.23 -5.20 6.19
CA PRO A 258 32.08 -5.88 4.91
C PRO A 258 33.41 -5.95 4.15
N ALA A 259 33.54 -6.96 3.28
CA ALA A 259 34.70 -7.07 2.39
C ALA A 259 34.84 -5.81 1.52
N LEU A 260 36.07 -5.32 1.34
CA LEU A 260 36.36 -4.33 0.31
C LEU A 260 35.92 -4.88 -1.06
N GLN A 261 35.17 -4.10 -1.81
CA GLN A 261 34.75 -4.50 -3.15
C GLN A 261 35.90 -4.26 -4.13
N VAL A 262 36.12 -5.18 -5.07
CA VAL A 262 37.15 -5.06 -6.09
C VAL A 262 36.56 -5.02 -7.48
N THR A 263 36.93 -4.00 -8.25
CA THR A 263 36.61 -3.90 -9.69
C THR A 263 37.90 -4.01 -10.48
N SER A 264 38.02 -5.07 -11.29
CA SER A 264 39.18 -5.31 -12.16
C SER A 264 38.98 -4.67 -13.53
N LEU A 265 40.01 -3.98 -14.01
CA LEU A 265 40.14 -3.47 -15.38
C LEU A 265 41.37 -4.09 -16.05
N PHE A 266 41.72 -5.34 -15.68
CA PHE A 266 42.82 -6.05 -16.30
C PHE A 266 42.48 -6.45 -17.75
N THR A 267 43.50 -6.40 -18.61
CA THR A 267 43.40 -6.77 -20.02
C THR A 267 44.61 -7.60 -20.43
N GLY A 268 44.40 -8.54 -21.35
CA GLY A 268 45.41 -9.51 -21.78
C GLY A 268 45.74 -10.56 -20.70
N GLY A 269 46.39 -11.64 -21.12
CA GLY A 269 46.84 -12.70 -20.21
C GLY A 269 45.71 -13.42 -19.48
N THR A 270 46.06 -14.09 -18.38
CA THR A 270 45.11 -14.65 -17.40
C THR A 270 45.19 -13.88 -16.09
N SER A 271 44.04 -13.56 -15.50
CA SER A 271 43.99 -12.83 -14.24
C SER A 271 42.83 -13.29 -13.37
N ASP A 272 43.03 -13.24 -12.06
CA ASP A 272 42.00 -13.47 -11.06
C ASP A 272 42.24 -12.53 -9.88
N ILE A 273 41.21 -11.86 -9.39
CA ILE A 273 41.33 -10.92 -8.27
C ILE A 273 40.06 -10.92 -7.44
N SER A 274 40.20 -11.09 -6.14
CA SER A 274 39.08 -11.17 -5.20
C SER A 274 39.51 -10.82 -3.79
N VAL A 275 38.56 -10.36 -2.97
CA VAL A 275 38.77 -10.06 -1.55
C VAL A 275 38.08 -11.11 -0.69
N GLN A 276 38.84 -11.73 0.20
CA GLN A 276 38.38 -12.67 1.22
C GLN A 276 38.23 -11.95 2.57
N SER A 277 37.21 -12.33 3.34
CA SER A 277 36.93 -11.83 4.69
C SER A 277 36.18 -12.89 5.52
N GLY A 278 35.85 -12.59 6.78
CA GLY A 278 34.93 -13.40 7.56
C GLY A 278 35.44 -14.78 7.98
N GLY A 279 36.76 -14.99 8.05
CA GLY A 279 37.37 -16.29 8.34
C GLY A 279 37.70 -17.13 7.11
N ALA A 280 37.45 -16.62 5.90
CA ALA A 280 37.91 -17.27 4.67
C ALA A 280 39.44 -17.20 4.52
N THR A 281 40.04 -18.19 3.86
CA THR A 281 41.46 -18.21 3.50
C THR A 281 41.70 -17.56 2.14
N GLY A 282 42.81 -16.84 2.02
CA GLY A 282 43.32 -16.37 0.74
C GLY A 282 43.52 -17.52 -0.25
N LEU A 283 43.41 -17.21 -1.54
CA LEU A 283 43.40 -18.21 -2.61
C LEU A 283 44.80 -18.73 -2.98
N PHE A 284 45.84 -18.01 -2.58
CA PHE A 284 47.24 -18.29 -2.94
C PHE A 284 48.14 -18.35 -1.69
N ASP A 285 49.36 -18.85 -1.87
CA ASP A 285 50.45 -18.90 -0.88
C ASP A 285 50.19 -19.61 0.47
N GLY A 286 49.04 -20.28 0.63
CA GLY A 286 48.73 -21.02 1.85
C GLY A 286 48.68 -20.14 3.10
N VAL A 287 48.31 -18.87 2.95
CA VAL A 287 48.22 -17.92 4.07
C VAL A 287 47.15 -18.33 5.10
N PRO A 288 47.32 -17.96 6.38
CA PRO A 288 46.28 -18.15 7.38
C PRO A 288 44.96 -17.50 6.97
N ALA A 289 43.86 -18.02 7.52
CA ALA A 289 42.54 -17.42 7.33
C ALA A 289 42.48 -15.95 7.78
N THR A 290 41.61 -15.20 7.14
CA THR A 290 41.24 -13.84 7.56
C THR A 290 40.80 -13.79 9.01
N VAL A 291 41.04 -12.66 9.68
CA VAL A 291 40.67 -12.47 11.09
C VAL A 291 39.35 -11.71 11.14
N VAL A 292 38.36 -12.30 11.80
CA VAL A 292 37.12 -11.58 12.16
C VAL A 292 37.46 -10.62 13.29
N GLY A 293 37.31 -9.33 13.05
CA GLY A 293 37.60 -8.29 14.04
C GLY A 293 36.70 -8.41 15.27
N THR A 294 37.29 -8.25 16.45
CA THR A 294 36.56 -8.27 17.73
C THR A 294 36.61 -6.94 18.46
N THR A 295 37.35 -5.96 17.94
CA THR A 295 37.26 -4.55 18.35
C THR A 295 35.85 -4.01 18.11
N GLU A 296 35.34 -3.15 18.98
CA GLU A 296 34.00 -2.59 18.78
C GLU A 296 33.99 -1.54 17.66
N SER A 297 32.83 -1.40 17.01
CA SER A 297 32.50 -0.25 16.16
C SER A 297 31.33 0.50 16.78
N ALA A 298 31.55 1.01 17.99
CA ALA A 298 30.48 1.60 18.79
C ALA A 298 30.39 3.11 18.57
N VAL A 299 29.16 3.64 18.47
CA VAL A 299 28.91 5.08 18.40
C VAL A 299 29.56 5.76 19.61
N CYS A 300 30.44 6.72 19.34
CA CYS A 300 31.23 7.42 20.34
C CYS A 300 31.97 6.47 21.30
N SER A 301 32.45 5.33 20.80
CA SER A 301 33.21 4.33 21.56
C SER A 301 32.53 3.87 22.85
N ASN A 302 31.20 3.94 22.94
CA ASN A 302 30.44 3.76 24.20
C ASN A 302 30.93 4.66 25.34
N ARG A 303 31.53 5.82 25.06
CA ARG A 303 32.12 6.75 26.05
C ARG A 303 31.74 8.20 25.81
N GLY A 304 30.74 8.42 24.97
CA GLY A 304 30.16 9.73 24.74
C GLY A 304 28.72 9.64 24.24
N ARG A 305 28.02 10.77 24.35
CA ARG A 305 26.71 10.94 23.74
C ARG A 305 26.88 11.49 22.32
N CYS A 306 26.22 10.85 21.36
CA CYS A 306 26.11 11.39 20.01
C CYS A 306 25.12 12.55 19.96
N ASP A 307 25.54 13.70 19.44
CA ASP A 307 24.64 14.78 19.01
C ASP A 307 24.34 14.61 17.52
N SER A 308 23.15 14.09 17.19
CA SER A 308 22.75 13.84 15.81
C SER A 308 22.46 15.11 15.00
N GLY A 309 22.43 16.29 15.60
CA GLY A 309 22.36 17.56 14.87
C GLY A 309 23.73 17.99 14.33
N THR A 310 24.81 17.68 15.05
CA THR A 310 26.18 18.11 14.70
C THR A 310 27.07 16.96 14.21
N GLY A 311 26.75 15.71 14.54
CA GLY A 311 27.57 14.54 14.28
C GLY A 311 28.76 14.39 15.23
N LEU A 312 28.77 15.15 16.34
CA LEU A 312 29.89 15.18 17.27
C LEU A 312 29.59 14.36 18.53
N CYS A 313 30.62 13.68 19.02
CA CYS A 313 30.55 12.97 20.29
C CYS A 313 30.85 13.90 21.47
N GLN A 314 29.92 13.96 22.41
CA GLN A 314 30.11 14.60 23.71
C GLN A 314 30.65 13.57 24.70
N CYS A 315 31.96 13.56 24.91
CA CYS A 315 32.63 12.55 25.73
C CYS A 315 32.26 12.66 27.22
N SER A 316 32.10 11.51 27.86
CA SER A 316 32.00 11.42 29.32
C SER A 316 33.31 11.91 29.96
N PRO A 317 33.26 12.42 31.21
CA PRO A 317 34.46 12.86 31.91
C PRO A 317 35.55 11.77 31.93
N GLY A 318 36.80 12.15 31.64
CA GLY A 318 37.93 11.22 31.57
C GLY A 318 38.12 10.51 30.22
N PHE A 319 37.26 10.79 29.23
CA PHE A 319 37.36 10.29 27.86
C PHE A 319 37.50 11.43 26.85
N SER A 320 38.17 11.17 25.73
CA SER A 320 38.48 12.15 24.69
C SER A 320 38.76 11.49 23.33
N SER A 321 39.05 12.30 22.33
CA SER A 321 39.38 11.86 20.97
C SER A 321 40.54 10.86 20.94
N SER A 322 40.40 9.84 20.10
CA SER A 322 41.39 8.78 19.95
C SER A 322 42.08 8.82 18.59
N ASN A 323 43.14 8.03 18.43
CA ASN A 323 43.66 7.69 17.11
C ASN A 323 42.98 6.46 16.50
N GLY A 324 42.12 5.74 17.25
CA GLY A 324 41.52 4.47 16.84
C GLY A 324 42.37 3.22 17.16
N ALA A 325 43.57 3.40 17.71
CA ALA A 325 44.50 2.34 18.10
C ALA A 325 44.97 2.48 19.56
N GLY A 326 44.02 2.76 20.47
CA GLY A 326 44.25 2.80 21.92
C GLY A 326 45.05 4.00 22.45
N SER A 327 45.34 5.00 21.61
CA SER A 327 46.03 6.23 22.03
C SER A 327 45.20 7.48 21.77
N ALA A 328 45.57 8.60 22.40
CA ALA A 328 44.99 9.90 22.10
C ALA A 328 45.23 10.29 20.63
N GLY A 329 44.25 10.94 20.01
CA GLY A 329 44.34 11.34 18.61
C GLY A 329 43.26 12.33 18.18
N THR A 330 43.04 12.45 16.87
CA THR A 330 42.15 13.46 16.29
C THR A 330 40.75 12.94 15.98
N ILE A 331 40.48 11.64 16.08
CA ILE A 331 39.17 11.05 15.81
C ILE A 331 38.24 11.42 16.98
N PRO A 332 37.19 12.23 16.77
CA PRO A 332 36.35 12.73 17.85
C PRO A 332 35.31 11.68 18.28
N ASN A 333 35.76 10.48 18.67
CA ASN A 333 34.93 9.31 18.98
C ASN A 333 34.92 8.93 20.47
N CYS A 334 35.59 9.68 21.36
CA CYS A 334 35.70 9.34 22.79
C CYS A 334 36.42 8.01 23.09
N GLY A 335 37.17 7.47 22.13
CA GLY A 335 37.84 6.18 22.20
C GLY A 335 39.15 6.17 23.00
N PHE A 336 39.54 7.28 23.63
CA PHE A 336 40.72 7.34 24.50
C PHE A 336 40.30 7.77 25.91
N GLY A 337 40.64 6.96 26.92
CA GLY A 337 40.29 7.23 28.31
C GLY A 337 41.40 6.87 29.29
N THR A 338 41.43 7.57 30.42
CA THR A 338 42.41 7.34 31.51
C THR A 338 41.74 6.93 32.83
N THR A 339 40.42 6.70 32.80
CA THR A 339 39.60 6.44 33.98
C THR A 339 38.61 5.30 33.75
N THR A 340 38.23 4.61 34.82
CA THR A 340 37.21 3.55 34.84
C THR A 340 36.00 3.98 35.65
N ILE A 341 35.23 4.94 35.13
CA ILE A 341 34.07 5.51 35.81
C ILE A 341 32.77 5.23 35.06
N CYS A 342 31.69 5.07 35.80
CA CYS A 342 30.35 4.96 35.23
C CYS A 342 29.87 6.33 34.72
N PRO A 343 29.17 6.37 33.55
CA PRO A 343 28.55 7.58 33.05
C PRO A 343 27.55 8.19 34.05
N THR A 344 27.59 9.51 34.20
CA THR A 344 26.64 10.29 34.99
C THR A 344 25.80 11.16 34.06
N ALA A 345 24.50 11.23 34.33
CA ALA A 345 23.60 12.02 33.50
C ALA A 345 23.82 13.51 33.74
N ALA A 346 24.07 14.27 32.67
CA ALA A 346 24.34 15.71 32.76
C ALA A 346 23.20 16.49 33.45
N ALA A 347 21.96 16.01 33.34
CA ALA A 347 20.78 16.68 33.87
C ALA A 347 20.67 16.65 35.41
N ASN A 348 21.18 15.60 36.08
CA ASN A 348 21.00 15.41 37.52
C ASN A 348 22.25 14.90 38.26
N GLY A 349 23.34 14.63 37.55
CA GLY A 349 24.59 14.12 38.11
C GLY A 349 24.54 12.68 38.62
N LEU A 350 23.42 11.96 38.41
CA LEU A 350 23.26 10.60 38.90
C LEU A 350 23.89 9.60 37.92
N THR A 351 24.60 8.61 38.47
CA THR A 351 25.14 7.49 37.70
C THR A 351 24.01 6.76 36.98
N CYS A 352 24.17 6.57 35.66
CA CYS A 352 23.17 5.97 34.77
C CYS A 352 21.76 6.57 34.93
N ASN A 353 21.65 7.86 35.27
CA ASN A 353 20.38 8.55 35.49
C ASN A 353 19.45 7.87 36.53
N ASN A 354 20.00 7.00 37.40
CA ASN A 354 19.22 6.07 38.23
C ASN A 354 18.22 5.20 37.42
N GLN A 355 18.50 4.99 36.14
CA GLN A 355 17.73 4.20 35.18
C GLN A 355 18.56 3.08 34.55
N GLY A 356 19.57 2.61 35.27
CA GLY A 356 20.41 1.52 34.81
C GLY A 356 21.44 1.11 35.87
N MET A 357 22.19 0.07 35.54
CA MET A 357 23.27 -0.44 36.37
C MET A 357 24.61 -0.28 35.64
N CYS A 358 25.66 -0.01 36.41
CA CYS A 358 27.02 0.06 35.89
C CYS A 358 28.02 -0.45 36.93
N ASN A 359 28.95 -1.31 36.50
CA ASN A 359 30.03 -1.86 37.30
C ASN A 359 31.19 -2.36 36.40
N ALA A 360 32.22 -2.94 37.01
CA ALA A 360 33.36 -3.52 36.28
C ALA A 360 32.94 -4.65 35.31
N GLY A 361 31.93 -5.46 35.67
CA GLY A 361 31.41 -6.53 34.82
C GLY A 361 30.70 -6.02 33.56
N THR A 362 30.23 -4.77 33.56
CA THR A 362 29.70 -4.09 32.37
C THR A 362 30.77 -3.30 31.61
N ALA A 363 32.06 -3.44 31.96
CA ALA A 363 33.13 -2.55 31.49
C ALA A 363 32.78 -1.07 31.71
N TYR A 364 32.19 -0.77 32.87
CA TYR A 364 31.76 0.56 33.28
C TYR A 364 30.81 1.31 32.32
N LYS A 365 30.08 0.59 31.45
CA LYS A 365 28.96 1.15 30.68
C LYS A 365 27.63 1.00 31.43
N CYS A 366 26.70 1.94 31.23
CA CYS A 366 25.37 1.79 31.76
C CYS A 366 24.57 0.76 30.96
N VAL A 367 24.01 -0.23 31.66
CA VAL A 367 22.98 -1.12 31.13
C VAL A 367 21.63 -0.56 31.57
N CYS A 368 20.88 -0.03 30.62
CA CYS A 368 19.66 0.72 30.91
C CYS A 368 18.46 -0.17 31.22
N ASN A 369 17.60 0.34 32.09
CA ASN A 369 16.27 -0.20 32.34
C ASN A 369 15.42 -0.12 31.06
N ASN A 370 14.41 -0.99 30.96
CA ASN A 370 13.52 -1.01 29.80
C ASN A 370 12.90 0.37 29.52
N GLY A 371 12.90 0.79 28.25
CA GLY A 371 12.41 2.10 27.81
C GLY A 371 13.44 3.24 27.90
N PHE A 372 14.63 3.00 28.44
CA PHE A 372 15.74 3.96 28.47
C PHE A 372 16.91 3.51 27.59
N THR A 373 17.63 4.47 27.03
CA THR A 373 18.77 4.27 26.13
C THR A 373 19.79 5.40 26.30
N GLY A 374 20.85 5.37 25.50
CA GLY A 374 21.97 6.30 25.58
C GLY A 374 23.00 5.88 26.62
N ILE A 375 24.13 6.59 26.65
CA ILE A 375 25.31 6.20 27.42
C ILE A 375 25.10 6.24 28.95
N ASP A 376 24.19 7.09 29.40
CA ASP A 376 23.87 7.36 30.80
C ASP A 376 22.41 7.04 31.13
N CYS A 377 21.69 6.35 30.24
CA CYS A 377 20.26 6.05 30.37
C CYS A 377 19.34 7.28 30.53
N ALA A 378 19.79 8.45 30.06
CA ALA A 378 18.99 9.67 30.07
C ALA A 378 18.01 9.76 28.90
N LEU A 379 18.21 8.99 27.83
CA LEU A 379 17.36 9.00 26.64
C LEU A 379 16.24 7.98 26.75
N ARG A 380 15.13 8.25 26.06
CA ARG A 380 13.99 7.36 25.93
C ARG A 380 14.09 6.59 24.63
N ALA A 381 13.88 5.29 24.69
CA ALA A 381 13.77 4.46 23.50
C ALA A 381 12.44 4.77 22.79
N CYS A 382 12.50 5.01 21.48
CA CYS A 382 11.30 5.11 20.66
C CYS A 382 10.79 3.73 20.26
N PRO A 383 9.48 3.57 20.06
CA PRO A 383 8.91 2.31 19.59
C PRO A 383 9.45 1.94 18.21
N THR A 384 9.43 0.64 17.93
CA THR A 384 9.91 0.06 16.69
C THR A 384 8.79 -0.69 15.99
N GLY A 385 8.87 -0.80 14.68
CA GLY A 385 7.95 -1.57 13.85
C GLY A 385 8.61 -1.91 12.53
N ALA A 386 8.00 -2.80 11.74
CA ALA A 386 8.49 -3.11 10.39
C ALA A 386 8.68 -1.82 9.58
N ALA A 387 9.83 -1.67 8.95
CA ALA A 387 10.18 -0.47 8.20
C ALA A 387 9.26 -0.31 6.98
N TRP A 388 8.89 0.93 6.66
CA TRP A 388 8.27 1.23 5.37
C TRP A 388 9.28 1.07 4.24
N PHE A 389 10.50 1.55 4.45
CA PHE A 389 11.60 1.46 3.50
C PHE A 389 12.87 1.00 4.21
N ASP A 390 13.59 0.06 3.62
CA ASP A 390 14.90 -0.41 4.05
C ASP A 390 15.61 -1.13 2.89
N GLY A 391 16.91 -1.42 3.06
CA GLY A 391 17.64 -2.23 2.10
C GLY A 391 17.19 -3.70 2.16
N ALA A 392 16.92 -4.30 1.00
CA ALA A 392 16.60 -5.72 0.94
C ALA A 392 17.81 -6.57 1.37
N THR A 393 17.56 -7.56 2.23
CA THR A 393 18.62 -8.45 2.76
C THR A 393 18.76 -9.74 1.97
N ALA A 394 17.74 -10.10 1.20
CA ALA A 394 17.70 -11.21 0.24
C ALA A 394 16.61 -10.94 -0.80
N THR A 395 16.47 -11.82 -1.79
CA THR A 395 15.44 -11.67 -2.84
C THR A 395 14.06 -11.54 -2.22
N ASN A 396 13.39 -10.41 -2.50
CA ASN A 396 12.09 -10.03 -1.95
C ASN A 396 12.00 -9.94 -0.41
N THR A 397 13.12 -9.97 0.32
CA THR A 397 13.13 -9.88 1.78
C THR A 397 13.56 -8.50 2.24
N ALA A 398 12.60 -7.73 2.75
CA ALA A 398 12.78 -6.37 3.29
C ALA A 398 11.88 -6.15 4.52
N HIS A 399 11.67 -4.90 4.92
CA HIS A 399 10.83 -4.44 6.03
C HIS A 399 11.31 -4.91 7.41
N ALA A 400 12.63 -4.90 7.64
CA ALA A 400 13.21 -5.14 8.94
C ALA A 400 12.63 -4.20 10.01
N VAL A 401 12.62 -4.63 11.27
CA VAL A 401 12.14 -3.81 12.37
C VAL A 401 13.06 -2.61 12.56
N ALA A 402 12.50 -1.41 12.54
CA ALA A 402 13.24 -0.15 12.68
C ALA A 402 12.55 0.78 13.68
N THR A 403 13.35 1.65 14.32
CA THR A 403 12.82 2.74 15.13
C THR A 403 11.94 3.64 14.28
N CYS A 404 10.74 3.94 14.79
CA CYS A 404 9.74 4.71 14.06
C CYS A 404 9.46 4.15 12.65
N SER A 405 9.54 2.83 12.46
CA SER A 405 9.28 2.14 11.18
C SER A 405 10.00 2.76 9.98
N ASN A 406 11.17 3.36 10.23
CA ASN A 406 11.91 4.16 9.24
C ASN A 406 11.02 5.17 8.48
N LYS A 407 10.04 5.77 9.19
CA LYS A 407 9.03 6.67 8.63
C LYS A 407 8.59 7.69 9.67
N GLY A 408 9.56 8.39 10.25
CA GLY A 408 9.32 9.43 11.24
C GLY A 408 10.56 9.71 12.08
N MET A 409 10.49 10.78 12.87
CA MET A 409 11.58 11.22 13.72
C MET A 409 11.37 10.79 15.17
N CYS A 410 12.35 10.10 15.74
CA CYS A 410 12.34 9.76 17.15
C CYS A 410 12.72 10.98 18.01
N ASN A 411 11.80 11.42 18.87
CA ASN A 411 12.15 12.35 19.95
C ASN A 411 12.69 11.55 21.13
N THR A 412 14.01 11.51 21.29
CA THR A 412 14.69 10.75 22.34
C THR A 412 14.51 11.33 23.75
N ALA A 413 13.96 12.54 23.91
CA ALA A 413 13.61 13.08 25.22
C ALA A 413 12.29 12.50 25.74
N THR A 414 11.34 12.20 24.85
CA THR A 414 10.01 11.69 25.20
C THR A 414 9.80 10.21 24.88
N GLY A 415 10.54 9.66 23.91
CA GLY A 415 10.37 8.32 23.37
C GLY A 415 9.23 8.22 22.36
N ILE A 416 8.80 9.35 21.79
CA ILE A 416 7.66 9.41 20.86
C ILE A 416 8.17 9.62 19.43
N CYS A 417 7.64 8.84 18.49
CA CYS A 417 7.86 9.04 17.06
C CYS A 417 6.95 10.14 16.52
N THR A 418 7.52 11.09 15.80
CA THR A 418 6.77 12.10 15.05
C THR A 418 6.57 11.61 13.63
N CYS A 419 5.33 11.23 13.30
CA CYS A 419 4.99 10.65 12.01
C CYS A 419 4.73 11.74 10.95
N PRO A 420 5.18 11.55 9.70
CA PRO A 420 4.79 12.42 8.60
C PRO A 420 3.30 12.29 8.28
N SER A 421 2.74 13.28 7.58
CA SER A 421 1.34 13.27 7.15
C SER A 421 1.01 11.98 6.37
N GLY A 422 -0.18 11.41 6.64
CA GLY A 422 -0.61 10.14 6.08
C GLY A 422 -0.15 8.90 6.85
N TYR A 423 0.68 9.03 7.90
CA TYR A 423 1.18 7.91 8.69
C TYR A 423 0.79 8.03 10.17
N ALA A 424 0.57 6.90 10.81
CA ALA A 424 0.11 6.80 12.20
C ALA A 424 0.66 5.55 12.88
N GLY A 425 0.25 5.32 14.13
CA GLY A 425 0.80 4.28 15.00
C GLY A 425 1.90 4.84 15.91
N ALA A 426 2.26 4.08 16.95
CA ALA A 426 3.22 4.54 17.93
C ALA A 426 4.62 4.71 17.33
N ALA A 427 4.96 3.85 16.36
CA ALA A 427 6.19 3.85 15.59
C ALA A 427 5.97 4.32 14.15
N CYS A 428 4.87 5.00 13.80
CA CYS A 428 4.57 5.38 12.40
C CYS A 428 4.46 4.17 11.45
N GLU A 429 4.09 3.01 12.01
CA GLU A 429 4.05 1.72 11.34
C GLU A 429 2.79 1.51 10.50
N LEU A 430 1.79 2.38 10.65
CA LEU A 430 0.50 2.30 9.96
C LEU A 430 0.40 3.39 8.90
N LEU A 431 -0.14 3.03 7.74
CA LEU A 431 -0.68 4.01 6.82
C LEU A 431 -2.03 4.45 7.38
N ALA A 432 -2.16 5.72 7.71
CA ALA A 432 -3.39 6.24 8.28
C ALA A 432 -4.51 6.17 7.24
N CYS A 433 -5.71 5.84 7.68
CA CYS A 433 -6.87 5.94 6.81
C CYS A 433 -7.05 7.36 6.25
N PRO A 434 -7.49 7.46 4.99
CA PRO A 434 -7.68 8.73 4.33
C PRO A 434 -8.82 9.55 4.94
N GLY A 435 -8.90 10.84 4.59
CA GLY A 435 -9.89 11.79 5.09
C GLY A 435 -9.25 13.02 5.74
N ALA A 436 -9.38 14.18 5.09
CA ALA A 436 -8.59 15.37 5.43
C ALA A 436 -8.82 15.90 6.86
N VAL A 437 -10.07 15.89 7.34
CA VAL A 437 -10.45 16.41 8.66
C VAL A 437 -10.91 15.28 9.58
N ASN A 438 -11.79 14.43 9.07
CA ASN A 438 -12.29 13.25 9.78
C ASN A 438 -11.84 12.01 9.01
N VAL A 439 -11.37 11.01 9.74
CA VAL A 439 -11.04 9.69 9.17
C VAL A 439 -12.24 9.18 8.38
N CYS A 440 -11.99 8.75 7.14
CA CYS A 440 -13.00 8.29 6.19
C CYS A 440 -14.15 9.29 6.02
N SER A 441 -13.84 10.58 6.01
CA SER A 441 -14.80 11.69 5.93
C SER A 441 -15.91 11.65 7.01
N GLY A 442 -15.70 10.90 8.10
CA GLY A 442 -16.71 10.63 9.13
C GLY A 442 -17.87 9.71 8.66
N ARG A 443 -17.69 9.03 7.53
CA ARG A 443 -18.71 8.29 6.78
C ARG A 443 -18.34 6.83 6.51
N GLY A 444 -17.14 6.41 6.91
CA GLY A 444 -16.68 5.04 6.79
C GLY A 444 -15.94 4.56 8.03
N ARG A 445 -15.60 3.27 8.03
CA ARG A 445 -14.77 2.64 9.08
C ARG A 445 -13.34 2.49 8.56
N CYS A 446 -12.39 2.94 9.35
CA CYS A 446 -10.98 2.67 9.07
C CYS A 446 -10.66 1.20 9.32
N LYS A 447 -10.13 0.52 8.30
CA LYS A 447 -9.82 -0.91 8.35
C LYS A 447 -8.44 -1.19 7.76
N THR A 448 -7.74 -2.17 8.34
CA THR A 448 -6.54 -2.74 7.70
C THR A 448 -6.92 -3.57 6.47
N MET A 449 -5.95 -3.87 5.60
CA MET A 449 -6.16 -4.76 4.44
C MET A 449 -6.74 -6.13 4.83
N GLN A 450 -6.29 -6.70 5.95
CA GLN A 450 -6.87 -7.94 6.49
C GLN A 450 -8.34 -7.79 6.87
N GLN A 451 -8.71 -6.68 7.50
CA GLN A 451 -10.10 -6.40 7.88
C GLN A 451 -10.96 -6.09 6.65
N LEU A 452 -10.41 -5.42 5.63
CA LEU A 452 -11.07 -5.21 4.34
C LEU A 452 -11.33 -6.54 3.65
N ALA A 453 -10.34 -7.44 3.57
CA ALA A 453 -10.51 -8.78 3.01
C ALA A 453 -11.65 -9.57 3.65
N ASN A 454 -11.77 -9.53 4.99
CA ASN A 454 -12.87 -10.18 5.71
C ASN A 454 -14.26 -9.58 5.39
N SER A 455 -14.32 -8.32 4.97
CA SER A 455 -15.55 -7.69 4.50
C SER A 455 -15.79 -7.79 3.00
N ALA A 456 -14.81 -8.28 2.22
CA ALA A 456 -14.91 -8.36 0.77
C ALA A 456 -16.16 -9.17 0.37
N ALA A 457 -17.01 -8.54 -0.42
CA ALA A 457 -18.29 -9.10 -0.83
C ALA A 457 -18.48 -8.98 -2.34
N SER A 458 -19.08 -10.00 -2.95
CA SER A 458 -19.59 -9.95 -4.30
C SER A 458 -21.11 -9.98 -4.26
N ASN A 459 -21.73 -8.95 -4.83
CA ASN A 459 -23.18 -8.82 -4.92
C ASN A 459 -23.88 -8.97 -3.56
N GLY A 460 -23.26 -8.45 -2.49
CA GLY A 460 -23.76 -8.50 -1.11
C GLY A 460 -23.47 -9.80 -0.34
N ASN A 461 -22.86 -10.82 -0.97
CA ASN A 461 -22.40 -12.03 -0.29
C ASN A 461 -20.90 -11.96 0.00
N LEU A 462 -20.49 -12.28 1.22
CA LEU A 462 -19.07 -12.35 1.57
C LEU A 462 -18.36 -13.39 0.70
N LEU A 463 -17.16 -13.03 0.25
CA LEU A 463 -16.28 -13.92 -0.50
C LEU A 463 -15.61 -14.97 0.39
N GLY A 464 -15.51 -14.70 1.71
CA GLY A 464 -14.83 -15.59 2.67
C GLY A 464 -13.32 -15.67 2.44
N VAL A 465 -12.74 -14.64 1.82
CA VAL A 465 -11.31 -14.55 1.50
C VAL A 465 -10.56 -13.85 2.63
N THR A 466 -9.25 -14.07 2.68
CA THR A 466 -8.37 -13.52 3.72
C THR A 466 -7.16 -12.86 3.08
N TYR A 467 -6.53 -11.92 3.80
CA TYR A 467 -5.27 -11.30 3.38
C TYR A 467 -4.33 -11.21 4.58
N GLY A 468 -3.15 -11.84 4.50
CA GLY A 468 -2.17 -11.89 5.58
C GLY A 468 -2.44 -12.91 6.69
N ASN A 469 -3.35 -13.87 6.46
CA ASN A 469 -3.58 -14.96 7.40
C ASN A 469 -2.52 -16.07 7.28
N THR A 470 -1.83 -16.14 6.13
CA THR A 470 -0.71 -17.07 5.91
C THR A 470 0.52 -16.54 6.65
N PRO A 471 1.01 -17.20 7.72
CA PRO A 471 2.13 -16.68 8.51
C PRO A 471 3.40 -16.54 7.67
N ASN A 472 4.13 -15.43 7.87
CA ASN A 472 5.40 -15.14 7.21
C ASN A 472 5.35 -15.13 5.66
N LEU A 473 4.17 -14.92 5.07
CA LEU A 473 4.06 -14.72 3.63
C LEU A 473 4.56 -13.33 3.28
N VAL A 474 5.74 -13.26 2.68
CA VAL A 474 6.43 -11.99 2.39
C VAL A 474 5.62 -11.07 1.47
N ALA A 475 4.82 -11.63 0.56
CA ALA A 475 3.99 -10.87 -0.36
C ALA A 475 2.83 -10.09 0.30
N THR A 476 2.45 -10.43 1.54
CA THR A 476 1.34 -9.81 2.27
C THR A 476 1.81 -9.12 3.55
N TRP A 477 3.05 -8.62 3.58
CA TRP A 477 3.66 -7.92 4.71
C TRP A 477 2.84 -6.71 5.20
N ASP A 478 2.03 -6.14 4.32
CA ASP A 478 1.26 -4.92 4.50
C ASP A 478 -0.13 -5.16 5.13
N TYR A 479 -0.53 -6.42 5.34
CA TYR A 479 -1.89 -6.81 5.72
C TYR A 479 -2.49 -6.08 6.94
N ASN A 480 -1.64 -5.71 7.90
CA ASN A 480 -1.99 -4.98 9.11
C ASN A 480 -1.32 -3.58 9.20
N LYS A 481 -0.53 -3.19 8.20
CA LYS A 481 0.15 -1.89 8.13
C LYS A 481 -0.60 -0.91 7.26
N ILE A 482 -1.16 -1.36 6.13
CA ILE A 482 -1.94 -0.49 5.26
C ILE A 482 -3.39 -0.47 5.70
N GLN A 483 -3.93 0.73 5.83
CA GLN A 483 -5.33 0.96 6.16
C GLN A 483 -6.03 1.75 5.05
N GLY A 484 -7.30 1.42 4.83
CA GLY A 484 -8.18 2.09 3.91
C GLY A 484 -9.55 2.30 4.53
N CYS A 485 -10.39 3.04 3.83
CA CYS A 485 -11.74 3.29 4.28
C CYS A 485 -12.73 2.27 3.72
N ASP A 486 -13.48 1.68 4.63
CA ASP A 486 -14.69 0.94 4.31
C ASP A 486 -15.88 1.90 4.37
N CYS A 487 -16.33 2.36 3.21
CA CYS A 487 -17.28 3.48 3.06
C CYS A 487 -18.76 3.14 3.31
N GLY A 488 -19.04 1.93 3.77
CA GLY A 488 -20.35 1.51 4.24
C GLY A 488 -20.27 0.09 4.79
N GLU A 489 -21.22 -0.31 5.63
CA GLU A 489 -21.43 -1.75 5.82
C GLU A 489 -21.79 -2.31 4.43
N HIS A 490 -21.14 -3.39 3.98
CA HIS A 490 -21.22 -3.98 2.64
C HIS A 490 -22.62 -4.53 2.26
N TYR A 491 -23.67 -3.94 2.82
CA TYR A 491 -25.03 -4.08 2.39
C TYR A 491 -25.12 -3.48 1.00
N TYR A 492 -25.04 -4.35 0.00
CA TYR A 492 -25.59 -4.01 -1.29
C TYR A 492 -27.06 -3.62 -1.06
N MET A 493 -27.36 -2.33 -1.05
CA MET A 493 -28.71 -1.77 -0.84
C MET A 493 -29.57 -1.81 -2.12
N GLY A 494 -29.01 -2.39 -3.19
CA GLY A 494 -29.69 -2.50 -4.47
C GLY A 494 -30.03 -1.16 -5.09
N PRO A 495 -30.95 -1.15 -6.07
CA PRO A 495 -31.20 0.05 -6.86
C PRO A 495 -32.33 0.90 -6.23
N SER A 496 -32.38 0.97 -4.90
CA SER A 496 -33.52 1.48 -4.13
C SER A 496 -33.36 2.95 -3.68
N ILE A 497 -34.49 3.59 -3.35
CA ILE A 497 -34.57 4.97 -2.82
C ILE A 497 -34.06 4.93 -1.39
N GLY A 498 -32.77 5.18 -1.20
CA GLY A 498 -32.16 5.05 0.13
C GLY A 498 -30.63 5.08 0.14
N GLN A 499 -29.99 4.93 -1.02
CA GLN A 499 -28.53 5.02 -1.15
C GLN A 499 -27.94 6.41 -0.87
N LEU A 500 -28.74 7.34 -0.34
CA LEU A 500 -28.23 8.66 0.06
C LEU A 500 -27.10 8.48 1.07
N ASP A 501 -27.16 7.50 1.98
CA ASP A 501 -26.12 7.27 3.00
C ASP A 501 -25.02 6.28 2.58
N ASP A 502 -24.99 5.85 1.30
CA ASP A 502 -23.90 5.05 0.75
C ASP A 502 -22.79 5.97 0.23
N PHE A 503 -21.56 5.74 0.71
CA PHE A 503 -20.40 6.51 0.29
C PHE A 503 -19.41 5.66 -0.50
N VAL A 504 -18.68 6.33 -1.38
CA VAL A 504 -17.66 5.81 -2.29
C VAL A 504 -16.49 6.79 -2.34
N ALA A 505 -15.57 6.56 -3.27
CA ALA A 505 -14.22 7.11 -3.27
C ALA A 505 -13.37 6.53 -2.13
N TYR A 506 -12.06 6.70 -2.26
CA TYR A 506 -11.09 6.09 -1.36
C TYR A 506 -11.20 6.57 0.10
N ASP A 507 -11.79 7.74 0.32
CA ASP A 507 -11.94 8.41 1.62
C ASP A 507 -13.40 8.62 2.06
N CYS A 508 -14.34 8.00 1.35
CA CYS A 508 -15.79 8.09 1.61
C CYS A 508 -16.37 9.51 1.51
N SER A 509 -15.70 10.40 0.77
CA SER A 509 -16.17 11.77 0.55
C SER A 509 -17.34 11.84 -0.44
N ALA A 510 -17.36 10.94 -1.43
CA ALA A 510 -18.35 10.93 -2.50
C ALA A 510 -19.54 10.02 -2.15
N ARG A 511 -20.76 10.39 -2.57
CA ARG A 511 -21.95 9.53 -2.46
C ARG A 511 -22.11 8.63 -3.68
N SER A 512 -22.68 7.45 -3.44
CA SER A 512 -23.25 6.60 -4.48
C SER A 512 -24.52 7.24 -5.04
N CYS A 513 -24.83 6.95 -6.30
CA CYS A 513 -26.13 7.26 -6.87
C CYS A 513 -26.96 5.99 -7.12
N PRO A 514 -28.29 6.12 -7.19
CA PRO A 514 -29.18 5.01 -7.50
C PRO A 514 -28.77 4.29 -8.79
N PHE A 515 -28.80 2.96 -8.72
CA PHE A 515 -28.62 2.10 -9.89
C PHE A 515 -29.99 1.80 -10.49
N GLY A 516 -30.02 1.45 -11.78
CA GLY A 516 -31.25 1.12 -12.46
C GLY A 516 -31.04 0.41 -13.79
N ALA A 517 -32.17 0.01 -14.38
CA ALA A 517 -32.21 -0.64 -15.68
C ALA A 517 -32.18 0.43 -16.74
N ASP A 518 -31.49 0.15 -17.84
CA ASP A 518 -31.49 1.02 -18.99
C ASP A 518 -32.83 0.87 -19.73
N PRO A 519 -33.65 1.94 -19.89
CA PRO A 519 -34.98 1.86 -20.49
C PRO A 519 -34.99 1.39 -21.95
N TYR A 520 -33.84 1.37 -22.62
CA TYR A 520 -33.73 0.90 -24.00
C TYR A 520 -33.47 -0.60 -24.11
N GLU A 521 -33.19 -1.28 -23.00
CA GLU A 521 -33.03 -2.73 -23.01
C GLU A 521 -34.39 -3.42 -23.14
N THR A 522 -34.68 -3.95 -24.33
CA THR A 522 -35.91 -4.73 -24.58
C THR A 522 -35.72 -6.21 -24.24
N GLY A 523 -36.80 -6.87 -23.79
CA GLY A 523 -36.82 -8.32 -23.58
C GLY A 523 -35.98 -8.83 -22.40
N LYS A 524 -35.55 -7.92 -21.51
CA LYS A 524 -34.84 -8.28 -20.27
C LYS A 524 -35.82 -8.72 -19.20
N VAL A 525 -35.36 -9.63 -18.36
CA VAL A 525 -36.16 -10.27 -17.32
C VAL A 525 -35.52 -10.10 -15.94
N ASP A 526 -36.36 -10.14 -14.91
CA ASP A 526 -35.94 -10.18 -13.52
C ASP A 526 -35.35 -11.54 -13.15
N GLU A 527 -34.52 -11.55 -12.10
CA GLU A 527 -34.07 -12.79 -11.49
C GLU A 527 -35.26 -13.53 -10.85
N GLN A 528 -35.35 -14.83 -11.10
CA GLN A 528 -36.31 -15.72 -10.44
C GLN A 528 -35.61 -16.91 -9.80
N HIS A 529 -35.98 -17.19 -8.55
CA HIS A 529 -35.59 -18.39 -7.82
C HIS A 529 -36.83 -19.23 -7.51
N THR A 530 -36.69 -20.55 -7.53
CA THR A 530 -37.67 -21.45 -6.93
C THR A 530 -37.18 -21.89 -5.56
N VAL A 531 -38.08 -21.85 -4.58
CA VAL A 531 -37.92 -22.38 -3.24
C VAL A 531 -38.83 -23.61 -3.12
N THR A 532 -38.23 -24.79 -3.03
CA THR A 532 -38.96 -26.05 -2.83
C THR A 532 -38.81 -26.48 -1.38
N CYS A 533 -39.92 -26.50 -0.63
CA CYS A 533 -39.95 -26.85 0.78
C CYS A 533 -40.74 -28.15 1.04
N THR A 534 -40.07 -29.14 1.62
CA THR A 534 -40.66 -30.40 2.07
C THR A 534 -40.69 -30.44 3.59
N ALA A 535 -41.83 -30.09 4.19
CA ALA A 535 -42.07 -30.08 5.63
C ALA A 535 -43.58 -29.99 5.91
N ASP A 536 -44.02 -30.49 7.06
CA ASP A 536 -45.41 -30.38 7.55
C ASP A 536 -45.53 -29.66 8.90
N GLY A 537 -44.40 -29.20 9.47
CA GLY A 537 -44.37 -28.38 10.67
C GLY A 537 -43.07 -27.59 10.81
N GLY A 538 -43.05 -26.71 11.81
CA GLY A 538 -41.88 -25.88 12.10
C GLY A 538 -41.73 -24.65 11.21
N SER A 539 -40.52 -24.10 11.16
CA SER A 539 -40.18 -22.88 10.41
C SER A 539 -38.80 -22.93 9.78
N PHE A 540 -38.59 -22.09 8.78
CA PHE A 540 -37.31 -21.87 8.11
C PHE A 540 -37.03 -20.37 7.98
N THR A 541 -35.81 -19.99 7.63
CA THR A 541 -35.48 -18.62 7.21
C THR A 541 -34.92 -18.63 5.81
N LEU A 542 -35.06 -17.49 5.12
CA LEU A 542 -34.34 -17.22 3.88
C LEU A 542 -33.28 -16.15 4.17
N THR A 543 -32.10 -16.30 3.58
CA THR A 543 -31.01 -15.33 3.68
C THR A 543 -30.66 -14.83 2.29
N PHE A 544 -30.59 -13.51 2.15
CA PHE A 544 -30.18 -12.81 0.94
C PHE A 544 -29.18 -11.73 1.30
N ARG A 545 -27.99 -11.77 0.68
CA ARG A 545 -26.95 -10.74 0.88
C ARG A 545 -26.64 -10.49 2.35
N GLN A 546 -26.43 -11.57 3.09
CA GLN A 546 -26.17 -11.59 4.54
C GLN A 546 -27.35 -11.22 5.45
N PHE A 547 -28.47 -10.71 4.93
CA PHE A 547 -29.67 -10.46 5.73
C PHE A 547 -30.58 -11.67 5.74
N THR A 548 -31.05 -12.02 6.93
CA THR A 548 -31.90 -13.20 7.15
C THR A 548 -33.29 -12.74 7.55
N THR A 549 -34.31 -13.33 6.93
CA THR A 549 -35.70 -13.02 7.23
C THR A 549 -36.04 -13.39 8.68
N ALA A 550 -37.11 -12.84 9.21
CA ALA A 550 -37.80 -13.46 10.34
C ALA A 550 -38.18 -14.92 10.00
N ALA A 551 -38.44 -15.74 11.02
CA ALA A 551 -38.84 -17.13 10.83
C ALA A 551 -40.13 -17.23 10.01
N ILE A 552 -40.07 -18.00 8.91
CA ILE A 552 -41.17 -18.28 8.00
C ILE A 552 -41.75 -19.64 8.39
N LEU A 553 -43.02 -19.67 8.79
CA LEU A 553 -43.70 -20.91 9.14
C LEU A 553 -43.86 -21.81 7.91
N SER A 554 -43.80 -23.13 8.11
CA SER A 554 -44.10 -24.12 7.05
C SER A 554 -45.51 -23.95 6.46
N THR A 555 -46.44 -23.42 7.24
CA THR A 555 -47.82 -23.09 6.85
C THR A 555 -47.99 -21.67 6.30
N ALA A 556 -46.90 -20.90 6.15
CA ALA A 556 -46.97 -19.53 5.64
C ALA A 556 -47.54 -19.51 4.21
N THR A 557 -48.22 -18.41 3.87
CA THR A 557 -48.69 -18.14 2.51
C THR A 557 -47.58 -17.51 1.67
N ALA A 558 -47.73 -17.51 0.36
CA ALA A 558 -46.82 -16.80 -0.55
C ALA A 558 -46.67 -15.31 -0.17
N ALA A 559 -47.78 -14.65 0.22
CA ALA A 559 -47.78 -13.26 0.67
C ALA A 559 -46.96 -13.05 1.96
N ALA A 560 -46.99 -14.00 2.89
CA ALA A 560 -46.18 -13.93 4.11
C ALA A 560 -44.68 -14.07 3.80
N VAL A 561 -44.31 -14.94 2.85
CA VAL A 561 -42.92 -15.04 2.37
C VAL A 561 -42.48 -13.77 1.65
N GLN A 562 -43.35 -13.19 0.82
CA GLN A 562 -43.08 -11.91 0.17
C GLN A 562 -42.80 -10.82 1.19
N ALA A 563 -43.68 -10.64 2.18
CA ALA A 563 -43.50 -9.65 3.23
C ALA A 563 -42.21 -9.90 4.05
N ALA A 564 -41.86 -11.16 4.30
CA ALA A 564 -40.62 -11.51 4.99
C ALA A 564 -39.36 -11.13 4.18
N LEU A 565 -39.39 -11.32 2.86
CA LEU A 565 -38.31 -10.91 1.96
C LEU A 565 -38.22 -9.38 1.83
N GLU A 566 -39.35 -8.68 1.64
CA GLU A 566 -39.42 -7.22 1.51
C GLU A 566 -39.07 -6.48 2.82
N ALA A 567 -39.03 -7.19 3.96
CA ALA A 567 -38.52 -6.66 5.21
C ALA A 567 -36.97 -6.67 5.29
N LEU A 568 -36.28 -7.35 4.36
CA LEU A 568 -34.81 -7.32 4.29
C LEU A 568 -34.35 -5.97 3.73
N PRO A 569 -33.32 -5.31 4.30
CA PRO A 569 -32.78 -4.06 3.78
C PRO A 569 -32.31 -4.11 2.32
N THR A 570 -32.05 -5.30 1.80
CA THR A 570 -31.47 -5.53 0.46
C THR A 570 -32.52 -5.95 -0.59
N VAL A 571 -33.80 -5.98 -0.21
CA VAL A 571 -34.94 -6.33 -1.07
C VAL A 571 -36.02 -5.27 -0.92
N TYR A 572 -36.21 -4.45 -1.95
CA TYR A 572 -37.25 -3.42 -1.95
C TYR A 572 -38.62 -3.97 -2.35
N SER A 573 -38.66 -4.83 -3.36
CA SER A 573 -39.89 -5.50 -3.80
C SER A 573 -39.58 -6.86 -4.42
N ALA A 574 -40.42 -7.83 -4.10
CA ALA A 574 -40.39 -9.16 -4.69
C ALA A 574 -41.82 -9.62 -4.99
N LEU A 575 -41.99 -10.50 -5.97
CA LEU A 575 -43.26 -11.19 -6.20
C LEU A 575 -43.06 -12.66 -5.82
N VAL A 576 -43.88 -13.16 -4.90
CA VAL A 576 -43.85 -14.58 -4.53
C VAL A 576 -45.14 -15.25 -4.97
N THR A 577 -45.02 -16.31 -5.77
CA THR A 577 -46.15 -17.15 -6.19
C THR A 577 -45.92 -18.58 -5.74
N SER A 578 -46.92 -19.23 -5.16
CA SER A 578 -46.85 -20.63 -4.74
C SER A 578 -47.84 -21.49 -5.52
N ALA A 579 -47.43 -22.71 -5.87
CA ALA A 579 -48.32 -23.71 -6.47
C ALA A 579 -49.33 -24.29 -5.47
N SER A 580 -49.14 -24.04 -4.17
CA SER A 580 -49.98 -24.51 -3.07
C SER A 580 -50.41 -23.36 -2.13
N SER A 581 -51.43 -23.60 -1.31
CA SER A 581 -51.93 -22.62 -0.33
C SER A 581 -50.92 -22.27 0.77
N THR A 582 -50.01 -23.20 1.08
CA THR A 582 -48.86 -23.04 1.99
C THR A 582 -47.55 -23.16 1.21
N VAL A 583 -46.46 -22.61 1.75
CA VAL A 583 -45.14 -22.65 1.11
C VAL A 583 -44.36 -23.94 1.33
N CYS A 584 -44.77 -24.78 2.28
CA CYS A 584 -44.27 -26.15 2.47
C CYS A 584 -45.41 -27.17 2.34
N SER A 585 -45.06 -28.39 1.94
CA SER A 585 -45.95 -29.56 2.02
C SER A 585 -45.14 -30.81 2.35
N SER A 586 -45.79 -31.89 2.80
CA SER A 586 -45.12 -33.16 3.09
C SER A 586 -44.54 -33.84 1.83
N SER A 587 -45.02 -33.47 0.64
CA SER A 587 -44.53 -33.97 -0.65
C SER A 587 -43.60 -32.99 -1.39
N GLY A 588 -43.32 -31.83 -0.81
CA GLY A 588 -42.62 -30.72 -1.46
C GLY A 588 -43.59 -29.74 -2.11
N ALA A 589 -43.57 -28.49 -1.64
CA ALA A 589 -44.28 -27.37 -2.25
C ALA A 589 -43.27 -26.44 -2.93
N VAL A 590 -43.62 -25.92 -4.11
CA VAL A 590 -42.75 -25.03 -4.89
C VAL A 590 -43.33 -23.62 -4.85
N SER A 591 -42.52 -22.68 -4.39
CA SER A 591 -42.76 -21.24 -4.51
C SER A 591 -41.74 -20.62 -5.46
N THR A 592 -42.17 -19.70 -6.32
CA THR A 592 -41.31 -18.87 -7.16
C THR A 592 -41.19 -17.49 -6.54
N VAL A 593 -39.95 -17.02 -6.39
CA VAL A 593 -39.60 -15.68 -5.94
C VAL A 593 -39.01 -14.93 -7.13
N GLN A 594 -39.66 -13.85 -7.56
CA GLN A 594 -39.17 -12.93 -8.58
C GLN A 594 -38.74 -11.62 -7.92
N PHE A 595 -37.51 -11.18 -8.15
CA PHE A 595 -37.01 -9.90 -7.61
C PHE A 595 -37.38 -8.76 -8.56
N THR A 596 -38.50 -8.08 -8.28
CA THR A 596 -39.11 -7.11 -9.21
C THR A 596 -38.47 -5.74 -9.21
N SER A 597 -37.65 -5.41 -8.21
CA SER A 597 -36.87 -4.16 -8.18
C SER A 597 -35.37 -4.40 -8.14
N THR A 598 -34.89 -5.53 -7.64
CA THR A 598 -33.46 -5.83 -7.62
C THR A 598 -33.01 -6.37 -8.99
N GLN A 599 -32.34 -5.52 -9.77
CA GLN A 599 -31.95 -5.84 -11.15
C GLN A 599 -30.57 -6.50 -11.24
N GLY A 600 -30.26 -7.04 -12.42
CA GLY A 600 -29.03 -7.77 -12.69
C GLY A 600 -29.07 -9.23 -12.23
N PRO A 601 -28.00 -9.99 -12.50
CA PRO A 601 -27.86 -11.34 -11.98
C PRO A 601 -27.69 -11.29 -10.46
N LEU A 602 -28.54 -11.99 -9.70
CA LEU A 602 -28.52 -11.95 -8.23
C LEU A 602 -27.92 -13.22 -7.62
N PRO A 603 -27.34 -13.17 -6.41
CA PRO A 603 -26.94 -14.38 -5.72
C PRO A 603 -28.18 -15.22 -5.36
N LEU A 604 -28.02 -16.54 -5.27
CA LEU A 604 -29.09 -17.42 -4.78
C LEU A 604 -29.47 -17.10 -3.34
N LEU A 605 -30.76 -17.20 -3.02
CA LEU A 605 -31.23 -17.29 -1.64
C LEU A 605 -30.62 -18.54 -0.98
N SER A 606 -30.20 -18.40 0.28
CA SER A 606 -29.91 -19.56 1.13
C SER A 606 -31.00 -19.72 2.18
N SER A 607 -31.08 -20.90 2.79
CA SER A 607 -32.15 -21.23 3.73
C SER A 607 -31.66 -22.06 4.91
N THR A 608 -32.32 -21.94 6.06
CA THR A 608 -32.11 -22.82 7.21
C THR A 608 -33.22 -23.88 7.29
N VAL A 609 -32.90 -25.11 7.69
CA VAL A 609 -33.90 -26.21 7.82
C VAL A 609 -34.00 -26.77 9.23
N ALA A 610 -33.21 -26.23 10.16
CA ALA A 610 -33.01 -26.79 11.50
C ALA A 610 -34.27 -26.83 12.38
N SER A 611 -35.26 -25.98 12.09
CA SER A 611 -36.51 -25.88 12.85
C SER A 611 -37.72 -26.44 12.11
N LEU A 612 -37.52 -27.13 10.98
CA LEU A 612 -38.59 -27.80 10.25
C LEU A 612 -38.81 -29.23 10.77
N THR A 613 -40.03 -29.75 10.59
CA THR A 613 -40.39 -31.13 10.93
C THR A 613 -41.14 -31.80 9.79
N LEU A 614 -41.05 -33.12 9.72
CA LEU A 614 -41.79 -33.96 8.77
C LEU A 614 -42.30 -35.22 9.48
N THR A 615 -43.62 -35.36 9.61
CA THR A 615 -44.29 -36.37 10.46
C THR A 615 -44.32 -37.77 9.82
N GLY A 616 -44.04 -37.88 8.51
CA GLY A 616 -44.08 -39.13 7.74
C GLY A 616 -42.79 -39.96 7.67
N GLY A 617 -41.71 -39.54 8.35
CA GLY A 617 -40.38 -40.15 8.23
C GLY A 617 -39.59 -39.59 7.03
N GLY A 618 -38.41 -39.04 7.30
CA GLY A 618 -37.58 -38.32 6.33
C GLY A 618 -36.93 -37.09 6.96
N SER A 619 -35.99 -36.46 6.25
CA SER A 619 -35.43 -35.17 6.67
C SER A 619 -36.18 -34.03 5.98
N PRO A 620 -36.66 -33.01 6.70
CA PRO A 620 -37.25 -31.83 6.07
C PRO A 620 -36.18 -31.12 5.23
N THR A 621 -36.60 -30.54 4.11
CA THR A 621 -35.68 -29.86 3.18
C THR A 621 -36.26 -28.54 2.70
N VAL A 622 -35.37 -27.59 2.45
CA VAL A 622 -35.64 -26.40 1.65
C VAL A 622 -34.51 -26.34 0.63
N THR A 623 -34.87 -26.35 -0.65
CA THR A 623 -33.92 -26.24 -1.74
C THR A 623 -34.23 -25.01 -2.56
N VAL A 624 -33.21 -24.21 -2.85
CA VAL A 624 -33.32 -23.01 -3.67
C VAL A 624 -32.59 -23.27 -4.99
N ALA A 625 -33.25 -22.98 -6.11
CA ALA A 625 -32.66 -23.05 -7.43
C ALA A 625 -32.97 -21.79 -8.24
N ARG A 626 -32.03 -21.37 -9.09
CA ARG A 626 -32.26 -20.30 -10.06
C ARG A 626 -33.05 -20.86 -11.24
N THR A 627 -34.20 -20.27 -11.54
CA THR A 627 -34.99 -20.61 -12.73
C THR A 627 -34.78 -19.64 -13.86
N VAL A 628 -34.65 -18.34 -13.56
CA VAL A 628 -34.39 -17.29 -14.54
C VAL A 628 -33.26 -16.40 -14.04
N PRO A 629 -32.13 -16.31 -14.75
CA PRO A 629 -31.11 -15.30 -14.43
C PRO A 629 -31.63 -13.91 -14.79
N GLY A 630 -31.46 -12.96 -13.87
CA GLY A 630 -31.76 -11.56 -14.11
C GLY A 630 -30.85 -10.99 -15.20
N THR A 631 -31.45 -10.35 -16.20
CA THR A 631 -30.73 -9.80 -17.37
C THR A 631 -30.93 -8.29 -17.56
N LYS A 632 -31.82 -7.66 -16.79
CA LYS A 632 -31.94 -6.20 -16.73
C LYS A 632 -30.60 -5.60 -16.26
N ALA A 633 -30.14 -4.53 -16.90
CA ALA A 633 -29.01 -3.77 -16.40
C ALA A 633 -29.24 -3.31 -14.95
N ASN A 634 -28.14 -3.15 -14.22
CA ASN A 634 -28.11 -2.55 -12.90
C ASN A 634 -26.90 -1.61 -12.87
N VAL A 635 -27.09 -0.41 -13.41
CA VAL A 635 -26.02 0.55 -13.69
C VAL A 635 -26.39 1.91 -13.12
N GLU A 636 -25.38 2.66 -12.66
CA GLU A 636 -25.58 3.95 -12.02
C GLU A 636 -26.36 4.90 -12.93
N CYS A 637 -27.41 5.51 -12.37
CA CYS A 637 -28.34 6.39 -13.06
C CYS A 637 -28.90 5.82 -14.37
N SER A 638 -29.06 4.49 -14.47
CA SER A 638 -29.58 3.79 -15.65
C SER A 638 -28.85 4.12 -16.96
N ARG A 639 -27.62 4.66 -16.90
CA ARG A 639 -26.89 5.30 -18.01
C ARG A 639 -27.58 6.54 -18.63
N ARG A 640 -28.61 7.08 -17.98
CA ARG A 640 -29.46 8.17 -18.48
C ARG A 640 -29.42 9.42 -17.59
N GLY A 641 -28.37 9.55 -16.79
CA GLY A 641 -28.09 10.75 -16.03
C GLY A 641 -26.65 10.81 -15.55
N ILE A 642 -26.32 11.92 -14.89
CA ILE A 642 -25.04 12.15 -14.21
C ILE A 642 -25.25 12.04 -12.71
N CYS A 643 -24.41 11.27 -12.03
CA CYS A 643 -24.43 11.22 -10.58
C CYS A 643 -23.89 12.52 -9.96
N ASN A 644 -24.70 13.23 -9.18
CA ASN A 644 -24.20 14.29 -8.31
C ASN A 644 -23.57 13.64 -7.07
N ARG A 645 -22.23 13.57 -7.03
CA ARG A 645 -21.47 12.91 -5.95
C ARG A 645 -21.60 13.57 -4.58
N ASP A 646 -21.98 14.84 -4.49
CA ASP A 646 -22.19 15.50 -3.20
C ASP A 646 -23.53 15.11 -2.57
N LYS A 647 -24.53 14.87 -3.42
CA LYS A 647 -25.93 14.63 -3.03
C LYS A 647 -26.36 13.17 -3.13
N GLY A 648 -25.67 12.34 -3.91
CA GLY A 648 -26.07 10.95 -4.18
C GLY A 648 -27.35 10.87 -5.01
N VAL A 649 -27.57 11.87 -5.88
CA VAL A 649 -28.78 11.99 -6.70
C VAL A 649 -28.40 12.01 -8.17
N CYS A 650 -29.10 11.19 -8.97
CA CYS A 650 -28.97 11.24 -10.41
C CYS A 650 -29.64 12.49 -10.98
N VAL A 651 -28.86 13.28 -11.72
CA VAL A 651 -29.37 14.35 -12.58
C VAL A 651 -29.68 13.72 -13.93
N CYS A 652 -30.96 13.42 -14.17
CA CYS A 652 -31.40 12.78 -15.40
C CYS A 652 -31.23 13.70 -16.60
N TYR A 653 -30.84 13.11 -17.73
CA TYR A 653 -30.86 13.82 -19.00
C TYR A 653 -32.31 14.10 -19.44
N ASP A 654 -32.47 15.07 -20.34
CA ASP A 654 -33.78 15.44 -20.88
C ASP A 654 -34.52 14.21 -21.43
N GLY A 655 -35.81 14.11 -21.09
CA GLY A 655 -36.68 12.99 -21.49
C GLY A 655 -36.65 11.78 -20.56
N PHE A 656 -35.71 11.73 -19.61
CA PHE A 656 -35.61 10.65 -18.63
C PHE A 656 -36.04 11.09 -17.23
N TYR A 657 -36.72 10.16 -16.56
CA TYR A 657 -37.22 10.34 -15.21
C TYR A 657 -36.94 9.10 -14.38
N SER A 658 -37.16 9.24 -13.09
CA SER A 658 -37.09 8.15 -12.15
C SER A 658 -38.09 7.03 -12.50
N SER A 659 -37.65 5.78 -12.42
CA SER A 659 -38.46 4.59 -12.71
C SER A 659 -39.00 3.90 -11.45
N ASP A 660 -39.89 2.94 -11.63
CA ASP A 660 -40.30 1.96 -10.62
C ASP A 660 -39.50 0.63 -10.73
N GLY A 661 -38.54 0.55 -11.66
CA GLY A 661 -37.78 -0.66 -11.98
C GLY A 661 -38.49 -1.67 -12.89
N ASN A 662 -39.75 -1.41 -13.25
CA ASN A 662 -40.63 -2.26 -14.06
C ASN A 662 -41.16 -1.53 -15.32
N GLY A 663 -40.43 -0.51 -15.78
CA GLY A 663 -40.74 0.21 -17.01
C GLY A 663 -41.80 1.30 -16.85
N ASN A 664 -42.26 1.59 -15.63
CA ASN A 664 -43.14 2.72 -15.36
C ASN A 664 -42.39 3.85 -14.63
N VAL A 665 -43.02 5.01 -14.57
CA VAL A 665 -42.55 6.12 -13.74
C VAL A 665 -42.62 5.70 -12.27
N GLY A 666 -41.58 6.04 -11.51
CA GLY A 666 -41.50 5.74 -10.09
C GLY A 666 -40.60 6.71 -9.37
N THR A 667 -40.22 6.39 -8.14
CA THR A 667 -39.53 7.32 -7.23
C THR A 667 -38.06 6.97 -6.99
N ARG A 668 -37.51 5.93 -7.66
CA ARG A 668 -36.13 5.41 -7.51
C ARG A 668 -35.02 6.42 -7.63
N GLY A 669 -35.23 7.50 -8.39
CA GLY A 669 -34.20 8.50 -8.68
C GLY A 669 -33.11 7.95 -9.61
N ASP A 670 -33.40 6.91 -10.39
CA ASP A 670 -32.43 6.16 -11.20
C ASP A 670 -32.37 6.59 -12.68
N CYS A 671 -33.23 7.51 -13.13
CA CYS A 671 -33.35 7.90 -14.54
C CYS A 671 -33.74 6.74 -15.49
N GLY A 672 -34.33 5.67 -14.95
CA GLY A 672 -34.67 4.46 -15.70
C GLY A 672 -35.97 4.53 -16.50
N TYR A 673 -36.71 5.65 -16.48
CA TYR A 673 -37.98 5.80 -17.20
C TYR A 673 -37.85 6.78 -18.35
N LEU A 674 -38.22 6.34 -19.55
CA LEU A 674 -38.31 7.17 -20.76
C LEU A 674 -39.72 7.77 -20.89
N SER A 675 -39.81 9.09 -20.96
CA SER A 675 -41.08 9.78 -21.20
C SER A 675 -41.68 9.40 -22.58
N PRO A 676 -42.98 9.04 -22.62
CA PRO A 676 -43.65 8.70 -23.88
C PRO A 676 -43.87 9.92 -24.78
N TYR A 677 -43.67 11.13 -24.27
CA TYR A 677 -43.81 12.39 -25.02
C TYR A 677 -42.49 12.89 -25.62
N TYR A 678 -41.40 12.16 -25.42
CA TYR A 678 -40.10 12.48 -25.99
C TYR A 678 -40.03 11.94 -27.43
N ASP A 679 -39.94 12.84 -28.41
CA ASP A 679 -39.98 12.48 -29.83
C ASP A 679 -38.66 11.82 -30.29
N MET A 680 -38.69 10.50 -30.43
CA MET A 680 -37.55 9.70 -30.92
C MET A 680 -37.30 9.81 -32.44
N SER A 681 -38.16 10.50 -33.20
CA SER A 681 -38.19 10.47 -34.68
C SER A 681 -37.44 11.62 -35.37
N LYS A 682 -36.88 12.58 -34.64
CA LYS A 682 -36.18 13.75 -35.20
C LYS A 682 -34.68 13.77 -34.85
N VAL A 683 -33.96 12.72 -35.24
CA VAL A 683 -32.49 12.72 -35.26
C VAL A 683 -32.03 13.04 -36.67
N ILE A 684 -31.57 14.26 -36.92
CA ILE A 684 -30.88 14.58 -38.18
C ILE A 684 -29.49 13.94 -38.07
N ALA A 685 -29.34 12.73 -38.63
CA ALA A 685 -28.03 12.19 -38.95
C ALA A 685 -27.30 13.22 -39.84
N ARG A 686 -26.24 13.86 -39.34
CA ARG A 686 -25.28 14.51 -40.23
C ARG A 686 -24.53 13.39 -40.97
N PRO A 687 -24.53 13.37 -42.31
CA PRO A 687 -23.85 12.33 -43.07
C PRO A 687 -22.34 12.41 -42.89
N LEU A 688 -21.69 11.24 -42.94
CA LEU A 688 -20.27 10.93 -42.74
C LEU A 688 -19.30 11.52 -43.79
N THR A 689 -19.54 12.73 -44.32
CA THR A 689 -18.72 13.30 -45.42
C THR A 689 -17.87 14.51 -45.05
N GLU A 690 -17.68 14.81 -43.76
CA GLU A 690 -16.69 15.80 -43.31
C GLU A 690 -15.90 15.31 -42.09
N ILE A 691 -14.95 14.39 -42.34
CA ILE A 691 -13.69 14.22 -41.57
C ILE A 691 -12.57 13.99 -42.59
#